data_AF-A0A1H1BAH0-F1
#
_entry.id   AF-A0A1H1BAH0-F1
#
_cell.length_a   1.000
_cell.length_b   1.000
_cell.length_c   1.000
_cell.angle_alpha   90.00
_cell.angle_beta   90.00
_cell.angle_gamma   90.00
#
_symmetry.space_group_name_H-M   'P 1'
#
loop_
_entity.id
_entity.type
_entity.pdbx_description
1 polymer ?
#
loop_
_entity_poly.entity_id
_entity_poly.type
_entity_poly.pdbx_seq_one_letter_code
_entity_poly.pdbx_strand_id
1 'polypeptide(L)'
;MNAHGHAHGHAHDPRHRPAPGRPQPVSTYRLQIRSEFGFGAAADVVDHLHGLGVTHAYLSPVLAPAPGSAHGYDVVDHSRLNPEAGGREAFDALVARLHERRMGAVADVVPNHMAVPTPATLNAALWSVLRDGPDSPFGRWFDVDWSGEDHALLMPVLGARIGQVLASGELRLDGSGPEPLLRYYDHVFPVRPGTESLPLAELVDRQFYRLAHWRVADEELNYRRFFDVDTLAAIRVEDPEVFDATHALLLELVAVGQLDGLRIDHPDGLADPRGYLRRLHERTGGVWVVVEKILEGDEDLPPDWPCAGTTGYDALLRVGGLFVDPAGAAPLSAFWAETTGDPRGFAAVVEQAKREVVEHGLYAEVHRLTELLRQITHADVRLRDHTERGLRECVVELLVAFDRYRAYVVPGEAAPAVSVEAVDHAVAVARSHLPAERWDTLDAVRDLLLGLEAGSAGRTTDAQRAELVVRFQQTCGPVMAKGVEDTAFYRWFRLSSLDEVGGDPDHFGVAPEEFHAYSSSRAHSWPVAMTTLSTHDTKRSEDVRARLAVLSELPGEWAQAVRSWREAAAEHRAAELDGATEQLVWQTLVGTWGSAEDGKGPISAERLVGYLEKAVREAKVHTTWTSQDRVYEDAVRSFATGVLSDARVLDAVGAFCERIAEPVRAGVLGQKLVQLCMPGVPDVYQGSELVDLSLVDPDNRRPVDYADRRARLARLDSGARPSDLSDEKLLVTSRALRLRRDAPEWFVGEDAAYAAVPTSTGNAVAFARGDAGGPGAVVVATRLAVSLERLGGWGGHTVAVPEGSWRDLLTGAEVRGGGVRLADLLHALPVALLVRA
;
A
#
# COMPACT_ATOMS: atom_id res chain seq x y z
N MET A 1 17.16 55.81 4.93
CA MET A 1 18.51 55.21 5.05
C MET A 1 18.47 54.38 6.32
N ASN A 2 18.56 53.05 6.35
CA ASN A 2 19.16 52.08 5.44
C ASN A 2 18.22 50.90 5.17
N ALA A 3 18.32 50.40 3.95
CA ALA A 3 17.63 49.25 3.41
C ALA A 3 18.37 47.96 3.76
N HIS A 4 17.67 46.95 4.27
CA HIS A 4 17.98 45.53 4.05
C HIS A 4 16.66 44.82 3.75
N GLY A 5 16.46 44.53 2.46
CA GLY A 5 15.31 43.80 1.97
C GLY A 5 15.41 42.35 2.42
N HIS A 6 14.39 41.88 3.13
CA HIS A 6 14.12 40.46 3.24
C HIS A 6 13.73 39.96 1.85
N ALA A 7 14.60 39.17 1.25
CA ALA A 7 14.28 38.37 0.08
C ALA A 7 13.23 37.33 0.50
N HIS A 8 11.95 37.67 0.35
CA HIS A 8 10.91 36.67 0.20
C HIS A 8 11.11 35.99 -1.15
N GLY A 9 11.94 34.95 -1.16
CA GLY A 9 12.10 34.02 -2.28
C GLY A 9 11.17 32.82 -2.14
N HIS A 10 9.87 33.04 -1.95
CA HIS A 10 8.86 32.01 -2.20
C HIS A 10 8.20 32.33 -3.54
N ALA A 11 8.89 31.96 -4.62
CA ALA A 11 8.27 31.81 -5.93
C ALA A 11 8.50 30.35 -6.36
N HIS A 12 7.85 29.43 -5.64
CA HIS A 12 7.58 28.10 -6.17
C HIS A 12 6.26 28.21 -6.92
N ASP A 13 6.26 27.89 -8.21
CA ASP A 13 5.08 27.91 -9.09
C ASP A 13 5.03 26.56 -9.85
N PRO A 14 3.86 25.92 -10.08
CA PRO A 14 2.88 25.46 -9.08
C PRO A 14 2.26 24.08 -9.45
N ARG A 15 3.04 23.05 -9.85
CA ARG A 15 2.46 21.84 -10.50
C ARG A 15 3.00 20.48 -10.05
N HIS A 16 3.60 20.36 -8.87
CA HIS A 16 4.06 19.06 -8.34
C HIS A 16 4.85 18.24 -9.37
N ARG A 17 5.83 18.90 -10.01
CA ARG A 17 6.70 18.35 -11.05
C ARG A 17 8.15 18.35 -10.57
N PRO A 18 9.02 17.50 -11.16
CA PRO A 18 10.46 17.60 -10.95
C PRO A 18 10.97 19.00 -11.33
N ALA A 19 12.10 19.39 -10.75
CA ALA A 19 12.76 20.65 -11.08
C ALA A 19 13.19 20.67 -12.56
N PRO A 20 13.23 21.85 -13.21
CA PRO A 20 13.62 21.97 -14.61
C PRO A 20 14.94 21.27 -14.92
N GLY A 21 14.94 20.44 -15.97
CA GLY A 21 16.11 19.66 -16.40
C GLY A 21 16.30 18.33 -15.66
N ARG A 22 15.50 18.02 -14.63
CA ARG A 22 15.45 16.68 -14.04
C ARG A 22 14.61 15.73 -14.90
N PRO A 23 15.04 14.46 -15.08
CA PRO A 23 14.24 13.47 -15.78
C PRO A 23 12.89 13.26 -15.10
N GLN A 24 11.88 12.94 -15.92
CA GLN A 24 10.52 12.69 -15.48
C GLN A 24 10.03 11.37 -16.10
N PRO A 25 9.54 10.41 -15.29
CA PRO A 25 8.93 9.22 -15.83
C PRO A 25 7.69 9.52 -16.68
N VAL A 26 7.52 8.76 -17.76
CA VAL A 26 6.29 8.74 -18.57
C VAL A 26 5.43 7.52 -18.22
N SER A 27 6.11 6.46 -17.77
CA SER A 27 5.58 5.18 -17.28
C SER A 27 6.65 4.49 -16.43
N THR A 28 6.22 3.73 -15.43
CA THR A 28 7.08 2.89 -14.59
C THR A 28 6.72 1.42 -14.70
N TYR A 29 7.68 0.54 -14.42
CA TYR A 29 7.45 -0.89 -14.31
C TYR A 29 8.11 -1.41 -13.03
N ARG A 30 7.30 -1.87 -12.06
CA ARG A 30 7.79 -2.34 -10.75
C ARG A 30 8.47 -3.70 -10.87
N LEU A 31 9.72 -3.80 -10.43
CA LEU A 31 10.51 -5.01 -10.30
C LEU A 31 10.79 -5.32 -8.83
N GLN A 32 10.45 -6.53 -8.39
CA GLN A 32 10.76 -7.06 -7.06
C GLN A 32 12.19 -7.62 -7.08
N ILE A 33 13.15 -6.79 -6.68
CA ILE A 33 14.57 -7.16 -6.55
C ILE A 33 14.78 -8.00 -5.29
N ARG A 34 15.35 -9.19 -5.48
CA ARG A 34 15.68 -10.16 -4.43
C ARG A 34 16.80 -11.09 -4.90
N SER A 35 17.22 -12.04 -4.09
CA SER A 35 18.31 -12.96 -4.43
C SER A 35 18.04 -13.76 -5.72
N GLU A 36 16.81 -14.24 -5.95
CA GLU A 36 16.47 -15.02 -7.16
C GLU A 36 16.19 -14.15 -8.40
N PHE A 37 15.95 -12.86 -8.21
CA PHE A 37 15.74 -11.87 -9.28
C PHE A 37 16.51 -10.59 -8.94
N GLY A 38 17.85 -10.69 -8.96
CA GLY A 38 18.75 -9.58 -8.63
C GLY A 38 18.91 -8.57 -9.77
N PHE A 39 19.85 -7.63 -9.61
CA PHE A 39 20.11 -6.57 -10.60
C PHE A 39 20.53 -7.14 -11.97
N GLY A 40 21.25 -8.26 -12.00
CA GLY A 40 21.61 -8.94 -13.25
C GLY A 40 20.39 -9.47 -14.01
N ALA A 41 19.46 -10.14 -13.33
CA ALA A 41 18.21 -10.62 -13.93
C ALA A 41 17.31 -9.45 -14.38
N ALA A 42 17.30 -8.36 -13.62
CA ALA A 42 16.64 -7.12 -14.04
C ALA A 42 17.27 -6.54 -15.32
N ALA A 43 18.59 -6.63 -15.49
CA ALA A 43 19.28 -6.17 -16.70
C ALA A 43 18.90 -7.01 -17.93
N ASP A 44 18.68 -8.32 -17.76
CA ASP A 44 18.29 -9.25 -18.83
C ASP A 44 16.88 -8.98 -19.40
N VAL A 45 16.03 -8.30 -18.63
CA VAL A 45 14.65 -7.96 -19.05
C VAL A 45 14.51 -6.55 -19.60
N VAL A 46 15.55 -5.71 -19.56
CA VAL A 46 15.49 -4.32 -20.04
C VAL A 46 15.00 -4.22 -21.49
N ASP A 47 15.43 -5.14 -22.36
CA ASP A 47 14.99 -5.17 -23.76
C ASP A 47 13.49 -5.48 -23.91
N HIS A 48 12.94 -6.31 -23.02
CA HIS A 48 11.49 -6.56 -22.94
C HIS A 48 10.75 -5.31 -22.48
N LEU A 49 11.21 -4.67 -21.41
CA LEU A 49 10.59 -3.46 -20.87
C LEU A 49 10.58 -2.31 -21.89
N HIS A 50 11.70 -2.10 -22.58
CA HIS A 50 11.79 -1.14 -23.68
C HIS A 50 10.84 -1.51 -24.82
N GLY A 51 10.80 -2.78 -25.20
CA GLY A 51 9.85 -3.32 -26.16
C GLY A 51 8.40 -3.04 -25.75
N LEU A 52 8.05 -3.21 -24.48
CA LEU A 52 6.72 -2.93 -23.94
C LEU A 52 6.36 -1.44 -24.01
N GLY A 53 7.34 -0.53 -24.00
CA GLY A 53 7.15 0.92 -24.02
C GLY A 53 7.40 1.60 -22.67
N VAL A 54 8.00 0.88 -21.71
CA VAL A 54 8.35 1.40 -20.38
C VAL A 54 9.47 2.44 -20.51
N THR A 55 9.38 3.51 -19.71
CA THR A 55 10.46 4.53 -19.63
C THR A 55 11.36 4.39 -18.42
N HIS A 56 10.84 3.93 -17.28
CA HIS A 56 11.63 3.79 -16.05
C HIS A 56 11.38 2.43 -15.40
N ALA A 57 12.47 1.76 -15.00
CA ALA A 57 12.37 0.61 -14.11
C ALA A 57 12.15 1.12 -12.68
N TYR A 58 11.10 0.66 -12.02
CA TYR A 58 10.83 0.96 -10.62
C TYR A 58 11.30 -0.22 -9.77
N LEU A 59 12.44 -0.06 -9.11
CA LEU A 59 13.08 -1.11 -8.33
C LEU A 59 12.54 -1.09 -6.90
N SER A 60 12.23 -2.27 -6.34
CA SER A 60 12.09 -2.43 -4.88
C SER A 60 13.36 -2.00 -4.13
N PRO A 61 13.35 -1.91 -2.78
CA PRO A 61 14.46 -1.35 -2.04
C PRO A 61 15.83 -1.93 -2.45
N VAL A 62 16.75 -1.04 -2.83
CA VAL A 62 18.05 -1.41 -3.42
C VAL A 62 19.17 -1.50 -2.39
N LEU A 63 18.95 -0.98 -1.19
CA LEU A 63 19.91 -1.00 -0.08
C LEU A 63 19.97 -2.39 0.56
N ALA A 64 21.03 -2.67 1.32
CA ALA A 64 21.27 -3.99 1.89
C ALA A 64 20.22 -4.36 2.97
N PRO A 65 19.38 -5.37 2.71
CA PRO A 65 18.43 -5.87 3.69
C PRO A 65 19.06 -6.98 4.55
N ALA A 66 18.29 -7.50 5.50
CA ALA A 66 18.67 -8.73 6.18
C ALA A 66 18.87 -9.87 5.15
N PRO A 67 19.85 -10.76 5.35
CA PRO A 67 20.10 -11.90 4.46
C PRO A 67 18.85 -12.77 4.27
N GLY A 68 18.57 -13.19 3.04
CA GLY A 68 17.38 -13.98 2.70
C GLY A 68 16.08 -13.16 2.60
N SER A 69 16.14 -11.83 2.70
CA SER A 69 14.97 -10.98 2.50
C SER A 69 14.35 -11.16 1.12
N ALA A 70 13.04 -11.42 1.09
CA ALA A 70 12.28 -11.57 -0.14
C ALA A 70 11.79 -10.22 -0.74
N HIS A 71 11.98 -9.11 -0.01
CA HIS A 71 11.34 -7.82 -0.33
C HIS A 71 12.23 -6.58 -0.18
N GLY A 72 13.25 -6.61 0.68
CA GLY A 72 14.22 -5.51 0.84
C GLY A 72 13.87 -4.43 1.88
N TYR A 73 12.62 -4.36 2.37
CA TYR A 73 12.18 -3.39 3.40
C TYR A 73 12.86 -3.49 4.77
N ASP A 74 13.41 -4.64 5.10
CA ASP A 74 14.15 -4.94 6.33
C ASP A 74 15.63 -4.54 6.21
N VAL A 75 15.89 -3.24 5.96
CA VAL A 75 17.23 -2.67 5.75
C VAL A 75 18.11 -2.84 6.98
N VAL A 76 19.33 -3.36 6.80
CA VAL A 76 20.36 -3.48 7.85
C VAL A 76 21.55 -2.54 7.63
N ASP A 77 21.80 -2.12 6.39
CA ASP A 77 22.93 -1.24 6.05
C ASP A 77 22.59 -0.29 4.90
N HIS A 78 22.48 1.00 5.21
CA HIS A 78 22.18 2.07 4.25
C HIS A 78 23.37 2.46 3.36
N SER A 79 24.59 2.04 3.70
CA SER A 79 25.81 2.40 2.97
C SER A 79 26.13 1.46 1.81
N ARG A 80 25.33 0.40 1.63
CA ARG A 80 25.59 -0.66 0.65
C ARG A 80 24.35 -1.00 -0.16
N LEU A 81 24.58 -1.25 -1.44
CA LEU A 81 23.60 -1.92 -2.30
C LEU A 81 23.44 -3.38 -1.89
N ASN A 82 22.24 -3.94 -2.11
CA ASN A 82 21.90 -5.31 -1.76
C ASN A 82 22.91 -6.32 -2.34
N PRO A 83 23.71 -6.98 -1.48
CA PRO A 83 24.75 -7.90 -1.94
C PRO A 83 24.18 -9.18 -2.55
N GLU A 84 23.05 -9.68 -2.05
CA GLU A 84 22.38 -10.88 -2.59
C GLU A 84 21.73 -10.61 -3.95
N ALA A 85 21.39 -9.34 -4.25
CA ALA A 85 20.95 -8.91 -5.58
C ALA A 85 22.12 -8.66 -6.57
N GLY A 86 23.37 -8.90 -6.16
CA GLY A 86 24.59 -8.73 -6.98
C GLY A 86 25.39 -7.45 -6.68
N GLY A 87 24.94 -6.61 -5.73
CA GLY A 87 25.68 -5.44 -5.25
C GLY A 87 25.93 -4.37 -6.32
N ARG A 88 26.97 -3.55 -6.09
CA ARG A 88 27.30 -2.37 -6.92
C ARG A 88 27.59 -2.71 -8.37
N GLU A 89 28.37 -3.75 -8.64
CA GLU A 89 28.76 -4.13 -10.00
C GLU A 89 27.52 -4.50 -10.85
N ALA A 90 26.63 -5.33 -10.32
CA ALA A 90 25.41 -5.72 -11.04
C ALA A 90 24.42 -4.55 -11.19
N PHE A 91 24.33 -3.67 -10.19
CA PHE A 91 23.52 -2.45 -10.26
C PHE A 91 24.03 -1.50 -11.35
N ASP A 92 25.34 -1.25 -11.39
CA ASP A 92 25.96 -0.39 -12.41
C ASP A 92 25.73 -0.97 -13.83
N ALA A 93 25.79 -2.31 -13.98
CA ALA A 93 25.47 -2.99 -15.23
C ALA A 93 24.00 -2.84 -15.63
N LEU A 94 23.06 -2.97 -14.69
CA LEU A 94 21.63 -2.71 -14.91
C LEU A 94 21.40 -1.28 -15.41
N VAL A 95 21.98 -0.29 -14.73
CA VAL A 95 21.86 1.12 -15.10
C VAL A 95 22.43 1.38 -16.50
N ALA A 96 23.61 0.82 -16.81
CA ALA A 96 24.18 0.94 -18.15
C ALA A 96 23.24 0.38 -19.23
N ARG A 97 22.63 -0.79 -18.99
CA ARG A 97 21.64 -1.40 -19.91
C ARG A 97 20.38 -0.56 -20.06
N LEU A 98 19.87 0.04 -18.98
CA LEU A 98 18.74 0.97 -19.04
C LEU A 98 19.08 2.19 -19.91
N HIS A 99 20.25 2.80 -19.70
CA HIS A 99 20.69 3.97 -20.47
C HIS A 99 20.90 3.66 -21.97
N GLU A 100 21.39 2.47 -22.32
CA GLU A 100 21.47 2.02 -23.73
C GLU A 100 20.11 2.03 -24.44
N ARG A 101 19.02 1.85 -23.69
CA ARG A 101 17.63 1.92 -24.17
C ARG A 101 16.95 3.26 -23.91
N ARG A 102 17.69 4.27 -23.44
CA ARG A 102 17.18 5.59 -22.99
C ARG A 102 16.08 5.46 -21.93
N MET A 103 16.23 4.48 -21.05
CA MET A 103 15.38 4.27 -19.90
C MET A 103 16.07 4.74 -18.63
N GLY A 104 15.27 5.11 -17.64
CA GLY A 104 15.72 5.54 -16.32
C GLY A 104 15.42 4.52 -15.22
N ALA A 105 15.77 4.88 -13.99
CA ALA A 105 15.49 4.06 -12.80
C ALA A 105 14.87 4.90 -11.67
N VAL A 106 13.89 4.31 -11.00
CA VAL A 106 13.29 4.81 -9.75
C VAL A 106 13.57 3.80 -8.66
N ALA A 107 14.08 4.24 -7.51
CA ALA A 107 14.30 3.37 -6.36
C ALA A 107 13.25 3.58 -5.27
N ASP A 108 12.81 2.48 -4.68
CA ASP A 108 12.08 2.48 -3.42
C ASP A 108 13.04 2.80 -2.25
N VAL A 109 12.58 3.65 -1.32
CA VAL A 109 13.35 4.17 -0.20
C VAL A 109 12.59 3.95 1.09
N VAL A 110 13.26 3.41 2.11
CA VAL A 110 12.68 3.02 3.41
C VAL A 110 13.23 3.91 4.52
N PRO A 111 12.69 5.14 4.71
CA PRO A 111 13.25 6.10 5.66
C PRO A 111 12.74 5.92 7.10
N ASN A 112 11.67 5.15 7.31
CA ASN A 112 11.00 5.09 8.62
C ASN A 112 11.69 4.14 9.60
N HIS A 113 12.33 3.07 9.13
CA HIS A 113 12.73 1.96 9.99
C HIS A 113 13.95 1.19 9.45
N MET A 114 14.55 0.40 10.34
CA MET A 114 15.59 -0.59 10.06
C MET A 114 15.23 -1.93 10.68
N ALA A 115 15.80 -3.01 10.15
CA ALA A 115 15.60 -4.34 10.72
C ALA A 115 16.25 -4.52 12.09
N VAL A 116 15.61 -5.36 12.90
CA VAL A 116 16.14 -5.99 14.11
C VAL A 116 16.44 -7.45 13.76
N PRO A 117 17.58 -7.73 13.09
CA PRO A 117 17.85 -9.04 12.50
C PRO A 117 18.24 -10.09 13.54
N THR A 118 18.16 -11.36 13.14
CA THR A 118 18.74 -12.48 13.89
C THR A 118 19.85 -13.11 13.04
N PRO A 119 21.14 -13.02 13.46
CA PRO A 119 21.65 -12.35 14.67
C PRO A 119 21.68 -10.81 14.58
N ALA A 120 21.64 -10.12 15.73
CA ALA A 120 21.64 -8.65 15.79
C ALA A 120 22.92 -8.00 15.25
N THR A 121 24.02 -8.77 15.16
CA THR A 121 25.30 -8.34 14.57
C THR A 121 25.18 -7.88 13.12
N LEU A 122 24.11 -8.28 12.41
CA LEU A 122 23.89 -7.89 11.03
C LEU A 122 23.50 -6.41 10.87
N ASN A 123 22.97 -5.77 11.92
CA ASN A 123 22.70 -4.34 11.94
C ASN A 123 23.71 -3.66 12.86
N ALA A 124 24.74 -3.03 12.27
CA ALA A 124 25.84 -2.42 13.02
C ALA A 124 25.38 -1.24 13.92
N ALA A 125 24.39 -0.47 13.48
CA ALA A 125 23.85 0.64 14.26
C ALA A 125 23.13 0.11 15.51
N LEU A 126 22.23 -0.87 15.34
CA LEU A 126 21.54 -1.52 16.46
C LEU A 126 22.53 -2.23 17.39
N TRP A 127 23.51 -2.95 16.84
CA TRP A 127 24.56 -3.61 17.62
C TRP A 127 25.30 -2.64 18.54
N SER A 128 25.66 -1.45 18.02
CA SER A 128 26.30 -0.42 18.84
C SER A 128 25.38 0.10 19.93
N VAL A 129 24.08 0.29 19.68
CA VAL A 129 23.11 0.69 20.71
C VAL A 129 22.96 -0.38 21.78
N LEU A 130 22.88 -1.66 21.40
CA LEU A 130 22.79 -2.76 22.36
C LEU A 130 24.05 -2.86 23.25
N ARG A 131 25.23 -2.53 22.71
CA ARG A 131 26.50 -2.60 23.46
C ARG A 131 26.74 -1.38 24.37
N ASP A 132 26.49 -0.18 23.84
CA ASP A 132 26.90 1.09 24.46
C ASP A 132 25.73 1.91 25.01
N GLY A 133 24.49 1.49 24.77
CA GLY A 133 23.27 2.11 25.28
C GLY A 133 23.00 3.50 24.68
N PRO A 134 22.40 4.44 25.44
CA PRO A 134 22.07 5.78 24.95
C PRO A 134 23.30 6.63 24.59
N ASP A 135 24.48 6.28 25.11
CA ASP A 135 25.76 6.95 24.80
C ASP A 135 26.40 6.44 23.50
N SER A 136 25.79 5.45 22.83
CA SER A 136 26.20 5.00 21.50
C SER A 136 26.21 6.17 20.49
N PRO A 137 27.15 6.21 19.52
CA PRO A 137 27.04 7.14 18.39
C PRO A 137 25.74 6.97 17.59
N PHE A 138 25.08 5.82 17.71
CA PHE A 138 23.78 5.51 17.10
C PHE A 138 22.61 5.60 18.11
N GLY A 139 22.85 6.00 19.37
CA GLY A 139 21.82 6.03 20.42
C GLY A 139 20.64 6.95 20.10
N ARG A 140 20.85 7.93 19.21
CA ARG A 140 19.81 8.86 18.70
C ARG A 140 19.19 8.43 17.38
N TRP A 141 19.71 7.39 16.72
CA TRP A 141 19.16 6.91 15.45
C TRP A 141 17.81 6.26 15.65
N PHE A 142 17.68 5.41 16.66
CA PHE A 142 16.46 4.68 16.93
C PHE A 142 15.54 5.45 17.84
N ASP A 143 14.25 5.21 17.66
CA ASP A 143 13.20 5.88 18.40
C ASP A 143 12.84 5.13 19.69
N VAL A 144 13.73 5.25 20.68
CA VAL A 144 13.68 4.52 21.95
C VAL A 144 13.29 5.46 23.09
N ASP A 145 12.36 5.02 23.92
CA ASP A 145 12.06 5.62 25.21
C ASP A 145 13.04 5.09 26.28
N TRP A 146 14.05 5.92 26.56
CA TRP A 146 15.06 5.64 27.57
C TRP A 146 14.65 6.10 28.99
N SER A 147 13.42 6.59 29.20
CA SER A 147 13.01 7.17 30.49
C SER A 147 12.73 6.14 31.59
N GLY A 148 12.62 4.85 31.24
CA GLY A 148 12.42 3.76 32.19
C GLY A 148 13.60 3.57 33.15
N GLU A 149 13.33 2.99 34.34
CA GLU A 149 14.30 2.84 35.44
C GLU A 149 15.58 2.06 35.05
N ASP A 150 15.47 1.12 34.10
CA ASP A 150 16.58 0.26 33.68
C ASP A 150 17.43 0.87 32.55
N HIS A 151 16.98 1.95 31.91
CA HIS A 151 17.60 2.55 30.70
C HIS A 151 17.98 1.49 29.62
N ALA A 152 17.18 0.43 29.51
CA ALA A 152 17.45 -0.73 28.66
C ALA A 152 16.45 -0.83 27.50
N LEU A 153 16.94 -1.17 26.31
CA LEU A 153 16.13 -1.43 25.14
C LEU A 153 15.46 -2.83 25.26
N LEU A 154 14.15 -2.91 25.12
CA LEU A 154 13.45 -4.20 25.20
C LEU A 154 13.73 -5.07 23.98
N MET A 155 14.19 -6.30 24.20
CA MET A 155 14.43 -7.30 23.17
C MET A 155 13.51 -8.52 23.40
N PRO A 156 12.27 -8.49 22.88
CA PRO A 156 11.25 -9.51 23.13
C PRO A 156 11.45 -10.74 22.23
N VAL A 157 12.57 -11.45 22.38
CA VAL A 157 12.96 -12.56 21.49
C VAL A 157 12.86 -13.94 22.12
N LEU A 158 12.60 -14.03 23.43
CA LEU A 158 12.65 -15.31 24.14
C LEU A 158 11.36 -16.11 23.92
N GLY A 159 11.50 -17.40 23.65
CA GLY A 159 10.37 -18.35 23.57
C GLY A 159 9.77 -18.73 24.92
N ALA A 160 10.46 -18.42 26.03
CA ALA A 160 9.99 -18.62 27.40
C ALA A 160 10.37 -17.42 28.29
N ARG A 161 9.85 -17.38 29.52
CA ARG A 161 10.21 -16.31 30.48
C ARG A 161 11.70 -16.40 30.83
N ILE A 162 12.37 -15.26 31.02
CA ILE A 162 13.83 -15.19 31.23
C ILE A 162 14.34 -16.12 32.34
N GLY A 163 13.61 -16.24 33.45
CA GLY A 163 13.98 -17.16 34.54
C GLY A 163 13.99 -18.63 34.13
N GLN A 164 13.09 -19.04 33.22
CA GLN A 164 13.05 -20.40 32.68
C GLN A 164 14.20 -20.62 31.69
N VAL A 165 14.45 -19.64 30.81
CA VAL A 165 15.56 -19.66 29.83
C VAL A 165 16.92 -19.77 30.53
N LEU A 166 17.12 -19.04 31.64
CA LEU A 166 18.32 -19.12 32.46
C LEU A 166 18.44 -20.50 33.14
N ALA A 167 17.34 -21.03 33.68
CA ALA A 167 17.32 -22.33 34.36
C ALA A 167 17.57 -23.52 33.41
N SER A 168 17.11 -23.42 32.15
CA SER A 168 17.33 -24.46 31.12
C SER A 168 18.71 -24.35 30.46
N GLY A 169 19.47 -23.28 30.70
CA GLY A 169 20.78 -23.05 30.09
C GLY A 169 20.72 -22.83 28.58
N GLU A 170 19.59 -22.34 28.08
CA GLU A 170 19.38 -21.95 26.68
C GLU A 170 20.12 -20.65 26.34
N LEU A 171 20.20 -19.71 27.29
CA LEU A 171 21.01 -18.50 27.18
C LEU A 171 22.43 -18.77 27.71
N ARG A 172 23.44 -18.43 26.92
CA ARG A 172 24.85 -18.73 27.24
C ARG A 172 25.77 -17.56 26.94
N LEU A 173 26.78 -17.39 27.77
CA LEU A 173 27.93 -16.53 27.50
C LEU A 173 28.95 -17.30 26.65
N ASP A 174 29.23 -16.83 25.44
CA ASP A 174 30.26 -17.34 24.55
C ASP A 174 31.48 -16.40 24.57
N GLY A 175 32.57 -16.86 25.18
CA GLY A 175 33.85 -16.15 25.23
C GLY A 175 34.91 -16.73 24.29
N SER A 176 34.54 -17.58 23.33
CA SER A 176 35.50 -18.22 22.41
C SER A 176 35.98 -17.30 21.29
N GLY A 177 35.26 -16.21 21.04
CA GLY A 177 35.55 -15.21 20.01
C GLY A 177 36.43 -14.05 20.48
N PRO A 178 36.63 -13.03 19.62
CA PRO A 178 37.43 -11.84 19.94
C PRO A 178 36.79 -10.94 21.02
N GLU A 179 35.48 -11.04 21.20
CA GLU A 179 34.71 -10.37 22.26
C GLU A 179 33.69 -11.36 22.85
N PRO A 180 33.30 -11.20 24.12
CA PRO A 180 32.27 -12.04 24.73
C PRO A 180 30.88 -11.69 24.22
N LEU A 181 30.09 -12.72 23.95
CA LEU A 181 28.75 -12.61 23.34
C LEU A 181 27.71 -13.36 24.17
N LEU A 182 26.50 -12.81 24.25
CA LEU A 182 25.34 -13.55 24.75
C LEU A 182 24.63 -14.25 23.58
N ARG A 183 24.37 -15.55 23.73
CA ARG A 183 23.72 -16.39 22.71
C ARG A 183 22.46 -17.04 23.24
N TYR A 184 21.37 -16.89 22.48
CA TYR A 184 20.10 -17.60 22.69
C TYR A 184 19.69 -18.21 21.35
N TYR A 185 19.94 -19.51 21.15
CA TYR A 185 19.86 -20.16 19.84
C TYR A 185 20.63 -19.35 18.77
N ASP A 186 19.96 -18.90 17.71
CA ASP A 186 20.54 -18.11 16.62
C ASP A 186 20.65 -16.61 16.96
N HIS A 187 20.03 -16.16 18.06
CA HIS A 187 20.18 -14.79 18.52
C HIS A 187 21.55 -14.59 19.18
N VAL A 188 22.18 -13.47 18.83
CA VAL A 188 23.48 -13.05 19.34
C VAL A 188 23.38 -11.60 19.76
N PHE A 189 23.90 -11.30 20.96
CA PHE A 189 23.88 -9.97 21.57
C PHE A 189 25.27 -9.60 22.12
N PRO A 190 25.63 -8.31 22.11
CA PRO A 190 26.91 -7.85 22.66
C PRO A 190 26.87 -7.92 24.19
N VAL A 191 28.00 -8.17 24.83
CA VAL A 191 28.12 -7.99 26.27
C VAL A 191 28.61 -6.57 26.57
N ARG A 192 27.91 -5.86 27.44
CA ARG A 192 28.27 -4.52 27.91
C ARG A 192 29.68 -4.55 28.51
N PRO A 193 30.59 -3.66 28.07
CA PRO A 193 31.94 -3.57 28.62
C PRO A 193 31.94 -3.45 30.15
N GLY A 194 32.74 -4.28 30.82
CA GLY A 194 32.88 -4.32 32.28
C GLY A 194 31.86 -5.21 33.01
N THR A 195 30.99 -5.94 32.28
CA THR A 195 30.02 -6.89 32.85
C THR A 195 30.37 -8.36 32.61
N GLU A 196 31.43 -8.63 31.85
CA GLU A 196 31.78 -9.94 31.29
C GLU A 196 32.12 -10.99 32.36
N SER A 197 32.63 -10.55 33.51
CA SER A 197 33.02 -11.41 34.62
C SER A 197 31.88 -11.71 35.60
N LEU A 198 30.70 -11.10 35.41
CA LEU A 198 29.57 -11.29 36.31
C LEU A 198 28.93 -12.69 36.12
N PRO A 199 28.31 -13.26 37.17
CA PRO A 199 27.43 -14.42 37.01
C PRO A 199 26.35 -14.13 35.97
N LEU A 200 25.98 -15.12 35.14
CA LEU A 200 25.11 -14.91 33.97
C LEU A 200 23.82 -14.13 34.28
N ALA A 201 23.16 -14.42 35.40
CA ALA A 201 21.94 -13.71 35.80
C ALA A 201 22.19 -12.22 36.09
N GLU A 202 23.28 -11.90 36.80
CA GLU A 202 23.70 -10.50 37.05
C GLU A 202 24.24 -9.84 35.78
N LEU A 203 24.90 -10.60 34.91
CA LEU A 203 25.38 -10.11 33.62
C LEU A 203 24.18 -9.64 32.78
N VAL A 204 23.17 -10.48 32.59
CA VAL A 204 21.98 -10.16 31.78
C VAL A 204 21.25 -8.93 32.31
N ASP A 205 21.15 -8.77 33.63
CA ASP A 205 20.52 -7.63 34.29
C ASP A 205 21.27 -6.30 34.07
N ARG A 206 22.57 -6.34 33.76
CA ARG A 206 23.42 -5.15 33.62
C ARG A 206 23.58 -4.66 32.18
N GLN A 207 22.97 -5.35 31.21
CA GLN A 207 23.05 -4.98 29.80
C GLN A 207 22.23 -3.71 29.50
N PHE A 208 22.54 -3.04 28.39
CA PHE A 208 21.70 -1.92 27.90
C PHE A 208 20.47 -2.40 27.12
N TYR A 209 20.17 -3.69 27.20
CA TYR A 209 18.99 -4.30 26.63
C TYR A 209 18.40 -5.31 27.61
N ARG A 210 17.07 -5.45 27.57
CA ARG A 210 16.32 -6.39 28.41
C ARG A 210 15.79 -7.52 27.53
N LEU A 211 16.36 -8.72 27.67
CA LEU A 211 15.82 -9.90 27.00
C LEU A 211 14.50 -10.32 27.68
N ALA A 212 13.43 -10.41 26.89
CA ALA A 212 12.11 -10.73 27.40
C ALA A 212 11.41 -11.81 26.57
N HIS A 213 10.41 -12.45 27.18
CA HIS A 213 9.48 -13.31 26.44
C HIS A 213 8.76 -12.49 25.38
N TRP A 214 8.58 -13.03 24.18
CA TRP A 214 8.08 -12.27 23.03
C TRP A 214 6.75 -11.52 23.29
N ARG A 215 5.82 -12.13 24.05
CA ARG A 215 4.55 -11.48 24.42
C ARG A 215 4.67 -10.26 25.34
N VAL A 216 5.86 -9.98 25.89
CA VAL A 216 6.09 -8.76 26.68
C VAL A 216 6.10 -7.53 25.75
N ALA A 217 6.36 -7.71 24.45
CA ALA A 217 6.31 -6.62 23.46
C ALA A 217 4.94 -5.95 23.41
N ASP A 218 3.85 -6.71 23.56
CA ASP A 218 2.49 -6.18 23.48
C ASP A 218 2.23 -5.09 24.54
N GLU A 219 2.87 -5.19 25.70
CA GLU A 219 2.60 -4.30 26.84
C GLU A 219 3.74 -3.31 27.17
N GLU A 220 5.00 -3.73 27.01
CA GLU A 220 6.15 -3.02 27.57
C GLU A 220 7.17 -2.56 26.52
N LEU A 221 6.85 -2.62 25.22
CA LEU A 221 7.80 -2.19 24.20
C LEU A 221 8.14 -0.71 24.34
N ASN A 222 9.44 -0.43 24.36
CA ASN A 222 9.96 0.92 24.58
C ASN A 222 10.70 1.50 23.37
N TYR A 223 10.49 0.96 22.17
CA TYR A 223 10.91 1.60 20.92
C TYR A 223 9.76 1.59 19.93
N ARG A 224 9.69 2.61 19.06
CA ARG A 224 8.67 2.67 18.02
C ARG A 224 8.98 1.64 16.94
N ARG A 225 7.96 0.89 16.51
CA ARG A 225 8.03 -0.09 15.42
C ARG A 225 7.41 0.45 14.13
N PHE A 226 7.63 -0.28 13.04
CA PHE A 226 6.72 -0.25 11.89
C PHE A 226 5.48 -1.10 12.21
N PHE A 227 4.32 -0.45 12.35
CA PHE A 227 3.07 -1.09 12.81
C PHE A 227 3.29 -1.92 14.10
N ASP A 228 2.90 -3.19 14.09
CA ASP A 228 3.06 -4.17 15.17
C ASP A 228 4.20 -5.19 14.89
N VAL A 229 5.18 -4.82 14.04
CA VAL A 229 6.28 -5.69 13.63
C VAL A 229 7.53 -5.45 14.48
N ASP A 230 7.77 -6.32 15.47
CA ASP A 230 8.91 -6.24 16.40
C ASP A 230 10.28 -6.30 15.70
N THR A 231 10.35 -6.86 14.50
CA THR A 231 11.59 -6.97 13.75
C THR A 231 11.95 -5.72 12.96
N LEU A 232 11.17 -4.63 13.06
CA LEU A 232 11.40 -3.37 12.35
C LEU A 232 11.37 -2.19 13.32
N ALA A 233 12.56 -1.77 13.77
CA ALA A 233 12.73 -0.64 14.69
C ALA A 233 12.79 0.67 13.93
N ALA A 234 11.99 1.63 14.35
CA ALA A 234 11.90 2.92 13.68
C ALA A 234 13.13 3.79 13.93
N ILE A 235 13.53 4.54 12.89
CA ILE A 235 14.61 5.51 12.95
C ILE A 235 14.08 6.95 12.94
N ARG A 236 14.90 7.86 13.46
CA ARG A 236 14.60 9.28 13.68
C ARG A 236 15.11 10.14 12.52
N VAL A 237 14.57 9.91 11.33
CA VAL A 237 15.01 10.60 10.09
C VAL A 237 14.72 12.11 10.11
N GLU A 238 13.91 12.60 11.05
CA GLU A 238 13.77 14.03 11.31
C GLU A 238 15.09 14.68 11.76
N ASP A 239 15.97 13.92 12.41
CA ASP A 239 17.33 14.35 12.74
C ASP A 239 18.19 14.45 11.46
N PRO A 240 18.79 15.62 11.16
CA PRO A 240 19.64 15.80 9.99
C PRO A 240 20.79 14.80 9.88
N GLU A 241 21.42 14.39 10.99
CA GLU A 241 22.56 13.47 10.96
C GLU A 241 22.10 12.06 10.57
N VAL A 242 20.92 11.63 11.05
CA VAL A 242 20.32 10.34 10.68
C VAL A 242 19.90 10.35 9.22
N PHE A 243 19.26 11.42 8.74
CA PHE A 243 18.96 11.56 7.31
C PHE A 243 20.21 11.48 6.45
N ASP A 244 21.26 12.26 6.79
CA ASP A 244 22.49 12.30 6.01
C ASP A 244 23.17 10.93 5.92
N ALA A 245 23.23 10.20 7.03
CA ALA A 245 23.84 8.87 7.06
C ALA A 245 23.01 7.82 6.30
N THR A 246 21.69 7.85 6.43
CA THR A 246 20.80 6.84 5.81
C THR A 246 20.53 7.10 4.34
N HIS A 247 20.72 8.34 3.86
CA HIS A 247 20.46 8.71 2.47
C HIS A 247 21.73 8.90 1.64
N ALA A 248 22.93 8.86 2.24
CA ALA A 248 24.19 9.17 1.55
C ALA A 248 24.36 8.43 0.21
N LEU A 249 24.17 7.11 0.20
CA LEU A 249 24.30 6.29 -1.01
C LEU A 249 23.20 6.63 -2.03
N LEU A 250 21.93 6.75 -1.61
CA LEU A 250 20.83 7.11 -2.52
C LEU A 250 21.07 8.47 -3.19
N LEU A 251 21.56 9.45 -2.42
CA LEU A 251 21.91 10.78 -2.91
C LEU A 251 23.12 10.75 -3.86
N GLU A 252 24.12 9.89 -3.62
CA GLU A 252 25.19 9.63 -4.58
C GLU A 252 24.62 9.13 -5.90
N LEU A 253 23.79 8.08 -5.87
CA LEU A 253 23.20 7.48 -7.07
C LEU A 253 22.36 8.47 -7.87
N VAL A 254 21.61 9.35 -7.20
CA VAL A 254 20.90 10.46 -7.84
C VAL A 254 21.86 11.49 -8.44
N ALA A 255 22.91 11.88 -7.70
CA ALA A 255 23.86 12.89 -8.15
C ALA A 255 24.64 12.47 -9.40
N VAL A 256 24.97 11.18 -9.52
CA VAL A 256 25.65 10.62 -10.71
C VAL A 256 24.70 10.18 -11.83
N GLY A 257 23.39 10.41 -11.66
CA GLY A 257 22.39 10.09 -12.69
C GLY A 257 22.14 8.59 -12.88
N GLN A 258 22.32 7.79 -11.83
CA GLN A 258 21.95 6.37 -11.83
C GLN A 258 20.51 6.14 -11.33
N LEU A 259 19.95 7.11 -10.60
CA LEU A 259 18.54 7.15 -10.21
C LEU A 259 17.95 8.50 -10.63
N ASP A 260 16.79 8.43 -11.28
CA ASP A 260 16.06 9.57 -11.83
C ASP A 260 14.89 10.01 -10.93
N GLY A 261 14.47 9.13 -10.02
CA GLY A 261 13.42 9.40 -9.06
C GLY A 261 13.43 8.44 -7.89
N LEU A 262 12.60 8.76 -6.88
CA LEU A 262 12.50 8.01 -5.63
C LEU A 262 11.03 7.77 -5.28
N ARG A 263 10.70 6.55 -4.81
CA ARG A 263 9.43 6.26 -4.14
C ARG A 263 9.69 6.15 -2.65
N ILE A 264 8.94 6.90 -1.86
CA ILE A 264 9.10 6.93 -0.40
C ILE A 264 8.10 5.99 0.24
N ASP A 265 8.63 4.94 0.87
CA ASP A 265 7.90 4.00 1.71
C ASP A 265 7.41 4.67 3.00
N HIS A 266 6.16 4.40 3.36
CA HIS A 266 5.56 4.75 4.64
C HIS A 266 5.91 6.15 5.20
N PRO A 267 5.72 7.24 4.42
CA PRO A 267 5.93 8.62 4.87
C PRO A 267 5.08 8.98 6.09
N ASP A 268 3.90 8.36 6.25
CA ASP A 268 3.00 8.61 7.38
C ASP A 268 3.53 8.07 8.72
N GLY A 269 4.59 7.25 8.72
CA GLY A 269 5.31 6.87 9.94
C GLY A 269 6.31 7.92 10.43
N LEU A 270 6.65 8.92 9.61
CA LEU A 270 7.67 9.92 9.93
C LEU A 270 7.16 10.96 10.93
N ALA A 271 8.07 11.52 11.73
CA ALA A 271 7.73 12.57 12.68
C ALA A 271 7.29 13.87 11.99
N ASP A 272 8.03 14.28 10.94
CA ASP A 272 7.72 15.42 10.07
C ASP A 272 7.91 15.03 8.58
N PRO A 273 6.89 14.43 7.95
CA PRO A 273 6.96 14.01 6.55
C PRO A 273 7.22 15.19 5.59
N ARG A 274 6.66 16.37 5.90
CA ARG A 274 6.83 17.58 5.10
C ARG A 274 8.28 18.08 5.17
N GLY A 275 8.86 18.12 6.37
CA GLY A 275 10.26 18.47 6.57
C GLY A 275 11.21 17.48 5.90
N TYR A 276 10.92 16.18 5.99
CA TYR A 276 11.65 15.13 5.28
C TYR A 276 11.64 15.35 3.76
N LEU A 277 10.46 15.56 3.17
CA LEU A 277 10.34 15.76 1.72
C LEU A 277 11.02 17.06 1.25
N ARG A 278 10.95 18.15 2.03
CA ARG A 278 11.68 19.39 1.75
C ARG A 278 13.19 19.16 1.71
N ARG A 279 13.73 18.47 2.73
CA ARG A 279 15.15 18.12 2.80
C ARG A 279 15.55 17.24 1.62
N LEU A 280 14.73 16.24 1.28
CA LEU A 280 14.98 15.36 0.13
C LEU A 280 14.97 16.13 -1.19
N HIS A 281 14.00 17.02 -1.39
CA HIS A 281 13.89 17.88 -2.56
C HIS A 281 15.15 18.76 -2.72
N GLU A 282 15.59 19.43 -1.65
CA GLU A 282 16.80 20.25 -1.66
C GLU A 282 18.05 19.44 -1.99
N ARG A 283 18.19 18.26 -1.36
CA ARG A 283 19.38 17.41 -1.49
C ARG A 283 19.50 16.69 -2.83
N THR A 284 18.37 16.42 -3.47
CA THR A 284 18.31 15.82 -4.81
C THR A 284 18.26 16.87 -5.92
N GLY A 285 18.09 18.15 -5.59
CA GLY A 285 17.81 19.20 -6.57
C GLY A 285 16.50 18.94 -7.32
N GLY A 286 15.48 18.46 -6.61
CA GLY A 286 14.10 18.30 -7.08
C GLY A 286 13.88 17.19 -8.09
N VAL A 287 14.43 15.99 -7.87
CA VAL A 287 14.08 14.81 -8.71
C VAL A 287 12.61 14.43 -8.57
N TRP A 288 12.13 13.55 -9.45
CA TRP A 288 10.78 13.03 -9.34
C TRP A 288 10.65 12.15 -8.08
N VAL A 289 9.77 12.55 -7.15
CA VAL A 289 9.53 11.82 -5.90
C VAL A 289 8.06 11.51 -5.76
N VAL A 290 7.68 10.26 -5.54
CA VAL A 290 6.31 9.88 -5.16
C VAL A 290 6.30 9.26 -3.78
N VAL A 291 5.16 9.31 -3.12
CA VAL A 291 5.02 8.86 -1.73
C VAL A 291 3.96 7.76 -1.64
N GLU A 292 4.24 6.70 -0.90
CA GLU A 292 3.24 5.70 -0.54
C GLU A 292 2.33 6.27 0.56
N LYS A 293 1.31 7.03 0.14
CA LYS A 293 0.33 7.61 1.07
C LYS A 293 -1.06 7.17 0.65
N ILE A 294 -1.79 6.63 1.62
CA ILE A 294 -3.17 6.18 1.44
C ILE A 294 -4.11 7.36 1.70
N LEU A 295 -4.92 7.70 0.71
CA LEU A 295 -5.90 8.78 0.78
C LEU A 295 -7.29 8.19 0.99
N GLU A 296 -7.91 8.52 2.13
CA GLU A 296 -9.25 8.01 2.49
C GLU A 296 -10.35 8.90 1.91
N GLY A 297 -11.32 8.30 1.21
CA GLY A 297 -12.45 9.04 0.62
C GLY A 297 -12.00 10.23 -0.22
N ASP A 298 -12.49 11.43 0.14
CA ASP A 298 -12.19 12.71 -0.53
C ASP A 298 -10.92 13.41 0.02
N GLU A 299 -10.06 12.71 0.78
CA GLU A 299 -8.80 13.27 1.27
C GLU A 299 -7.87 13.66 0.10
N ASP A 300 -7.30 14.87 0.19
CA ASP A 300 -6.25 15.34 -0.71
C ASP A 300 -4.88 15.23 -0.05
N LEU A 301 -3.86 14.91 -0.86
CA LEU A 301 -2.46 14.97 -0.42
C LEU A 301 -2.09 16.43 -0.06
N PRO A 302 -1.33 16.67 1.03
CA PRO A 302 -0.99 18.04 1.41
C PRO A 302 -0.27 18.81 0.28
N PRO A 303 -0.79 19.98 -0.14
CA PRO A 303 -0.31 20.69 -1.33
C PRO A 303 1.07 21.33 -1.13
N ASP A 304 1.58 21.42 0.09
CA ASP A 304 2.90 21.97 0.40
C ASP A 304 4.00 20.89 0.49
N TRP A 305 3.67 19.63 0.16
CA TRP A 305 4.65 18.55 0.02
C TRP A 305 5.38 18.66 -1.33
N PRO A 306 6.72 18.80 -1.33
CA PRO A 306 7.52 18.90 -2.56
C PRO A 306 7.76 17.53 -3.19
N CYS A 307 6.67 16.85 -3.56
CA CYS A 307 6.65 15.59 -4.29
C CYS A 307 5.77 15.70 -5.54
N ALA A 308 5.80 14.67 -6.37
CA ALA A 308 5.01 14.50 -7.57
C ALA A 308 3.61 13.91 -7.31
N GLY A 309 3.36 13.37 -6.11
CA GLY A 309 2.09 12.81 -5.66
C GLY A 309 2.23 11.41 -5.05
N THR A 310 1.14 10.66 -5.03
CA THR A 310 1.07 9.30 -4.45
C THR A 310 1.64 8.23 -5.38
N THR A 311 1.73 6.99 -4.87
CA THR A 311 1.96 5.76 -5.66
C THR A 311 0.74 5.26 -6.43
N GLY A 312 -0.44 5.87 -6.25
CA GLY A 312 -1.59 5.68 -7.12
C GLY A 312 -2.72 4.78 -6.63
N TYR A 313 -2.77 4.40 -5.34
CA TYR A 313 -3.92 3.69 -4.76
C TYR A 313 -5.23 4.49 -4.93
N ASP A 314 -5.15 5.82 -4.81
CA ASP A 314 -6.26 6.71 -5.13
C ASP A 314 -6.77 6.48 -6.56
N ALA A 315 -5.88 6.41 -7.55
CA ALA A 315 -6.26 6.13 -8.94
C ALA A 315 -6.80 4.70 -9.12
N LEU A 316 -6.21 3.70 -8.43
CA LEU A 316 -6.66 2.31 -8.45
C LEU A 316 -8.15 2.22 -8.11
N LEU A 317 -8.57 2.90 -7.04
CA LEU A 317 -9.94 2.86 -6.54
C LEU A 317 -10.91 3.54 -7.51
N ARG A 318 -10.54 4.69 -8.09
CA ARG A 318 -11.40 5.40 -9.06
C ARG A 318 -11.54 4.62 -10.36
N VAL A 319 -10.46 4.01 -10.85
CA VAL A 319 -10.51 3.18 -12.06
C VAL A 319 -11.28 1.88 -11.81
N GLY A 320 -11.04 1.19 -10.68
CA GLY A 320 -11.77 -0.03 -10.34
C GLY A 320 -13.28 0.24 -10.15
N GLY A 321 -13.62 1.29 -9.41
CA GLY A 321 -15.00 1.70 -9.13
C GLY A 321 -15.83 2.03 -10.36
N LEU A 322 -15.21 2.48 -11.47
CA LEU A 322 -15.91 2.69 -12.75
C LEU A 322 -16.59 1.42 -13.26
N PHE A 323 -16.06 0.24 -12.93
CA PHE A 323 -16.53 -1.04 -13.43
C PHE A 323 -17.41 -1.79 -12.42
N VAL A 324 -17.76 -1.15 -11.31
CA VAL A 324 -18.70 -1.67 -10.32
C VAL A 324 -20.05 -0.97 -10.48
N ASP A 325 -21.13 -1.75 -10.51
CA ASP A 325 -22.50 -1.24 -10.62
C ASP A 325 -23.04 -0.88 -9.23
N PRO A 326 -23.32 0.42 -8.94
CA PRO A 326 -23.91 0.84 -7.67
C PRO A 326 -25.25 0.14 -7.36
N ALA A 327 -25.99 -0.31 -8.37
CA ALA A 327 -27.25 -1.05 -8.17
C ALA A 327 -27.04 -2.41 -7.49
N GLY A 328 -25.82 -2.96 -7.53
CA GLY A 328 -25.45 -4.22 -6.86
C GLY A 328 -25.36 -4.11 -5.33
N ALA A 329 -25.18 -2.91 -4.77
CA ALA A 329 -24.87 -2.71 -3.36
C ALA A 329 -25.92 -3.30 -2.40
N ALA A 330 -27.20 -2.94 -2.60
CA ALA A 330 -28.28 -3.38 -1.72
C ALA A 330 -28.57 -4.90 -1.83
N PRO A 331 -28.71 -5.49 -3.03
CA PRO A 331 -28.88 -6.93 -3.16
C PRO A 331 -27.71 -7.77 -2.62
N LEU A 332 -26.46 -7.33 -2.81
CA LEU A 332 -25.30 -8.02 -2.24
C LEU A 332 -25.23 -7.88 -0.73
N SER A 333 -25.63 -6.73 -0.16
CA SER A 333 -25.74 -6.55 1.29
C SER A 333 -26.82 -7.48 1.89
N ALA A 334 -27.97 -7.64 1.20
CA ALA A 334 -29.00 -8.56 1.63
C ALA A 334 -28.51 -10.03 1.60
N PHE A 335 -27.77 -10.42 0.57
CA PHE A 335 -27.19 -11.76 0.45
C PHE A 335 -26.07 -12.02 1.47
N TRP A 336 -25.26 -11.00 1.77
CA TRP A 336 -24.28 -11.02 2.85
C TRP A 336 -24.94 -11.31 4.19
N ALA A 337 -25.95 -10.50 4.57
CA ALA A 337 -26.68 -10.68 5.82
C ALA A 337 -27.40 -12.04 5.91
N GLU A 338 -27.93 -12.56 4.79
CA GLU A 338 -28.49 -13.91 4.70
C GLU A 338 -27.45 -14.99 5.00
N THR A 339 -26.22 -14.84 4.49
CA THR A 339 -25.19 -15.88 4.58
C THR A 339 -24.45 -15.85 5.91
N THR A 340 -24.17 -14.66 6.45
CA THR A 340 -23.37 -14.49 7.67
C THR A 340 -24.23 -14.40 8.93
N GLY A 341 -25.50 -14.01 8.79
CA GLY A 341 -26.36 -13.65 9.92
C GLY A 341 -25.99 -12.31 10.58
N ASP A 342 -25.03 -11.56 10.00
CA ASP A 342 -24.58 -10.28 10.52
C ASP A 342 -25.19 -9.11 9.71
N PRO A 343 -26.12 -8.33 10.30
CA PRO A 343 -26.77 -7.22 9.62
C PRO A 343 -25.99 -5.90 9.71
N ARG A 344 -24.83 -5.87 10.37
CA ARG A 344 -24.06 -4.63 10.59
C ARG A 344 -23.52 -4.07 9.26
N GLY A 345 -23.36 -2.75 9.19
CA GLY A 345 -22.66 -2.07 8.10
C GLY A 345 -21.14 -2.07 8.31
N PHE A 346 -20.40 -1.72 7.26
CA PHE A 346 -18.93 -1.76 7.28
C PHE A 346 -18.32 -0.83 8.35
N ALA A 347 -18.89 0.36 8.57
CA ALA A 347 -18.43 1.29 9.60
C ALA A 347 -18.36 0.65 11.02
N ALA A 348 -19.33 -0.20 11.37
CA ALA A 348 -19.31 -0.90 12.66
C ALA A 348 -18.23 -2.01 12.72
N VAL A 349 -17.91 -2.63 11.58
CA VAL A 349 -16.82 -3.60 11.45
C VAL A 349 -15.47 -2.89 11.62
N VAL A 350 -15.30 -1.72 11.01
CA VAL A 350 -14.11 -0.86 11.15
C VAL A 350 -13.91 -0.44 12.59
N GLU A 351 -14.96 0.08 13.25
CA GLU A 351 -14.86 0.50 14.65
C GLU A 351 -14.40 -0.65 15.56
N GLN A 352 -15.04 -1.82 15.43
CA GLN A 352 -14.67 -3.00 16.22
C GLN A 352 -13.22 -3.42 15.95
N ALA A 353 -12.79 -3.43 14.69
CA ALA A 353 -11.45 -3.84 14.31
C ALA A 353 -10.37 -2.86 14.80
N LYS A 354 -10.58 -1.55 14.69
CA LYS A 354 -9.68 -0.53 15.25
C LYS A 354 -9.56 -0.66 16.77
N ARG A 355 -10.69 -0.86 17.45
CA ARG A 355 -10.73 -1.02 18.91
C ARG A 355 -9.90 -2.23 19.36
N GLU A 356 -10.04 -3.36 18.67
CA GLU A 356 -9.26 -4.57 18.94
C GLU A 356 -7.75 -4.37 18.74
N VAL A 357 -7.35 -3.64 17.70
CA VAL A 357 -5.94 -3.29 17.43
C VAL A 357 -5.37 -2.38 18.54
N VAL A 358 -6.12 -1.34 18.93
CA VAL A 358 -5.73 -0.39 19.98
C VAL A 358 -5.64 -1.06 21.35
N GLU A 359 -6.47 -2.06 21.62
CA GLU A 359 -6.49 -2.78 22.91
C GLU A 359 -5.40 -3.85 23.03
N HIS A 360 -4.92 -4.41 21.91
CA HIS A 360 -3.95 -5.51 21.92
C HIS A 360 -2.65 -5.15 21.20
N GLY A 361 -2.65 -5.12 19.85
CA GLY A 361 -1.42 -5.01 19.06
C GLY A 361 -0.67 -3.68 19.20
N LEU A 362 -1.38 -2.60 19.55
CA LEU A 362 -0.81 -1.25 19.73
C LEU A 362 -0.97 -0.73 21.17
N TYR A 363 -1.12 -1.63 22.15
CA TYR A 363 -1.28 -1.22 23.54
C TYR A 363 -0.08 -0.40 24.04
N ALA A 364 1.15 -0.79 23.72
CA ALA A 364 2.37 -0.07 24.13
C ALA A 364 2.38 1.38 23.63
N GLU A 365 1.96 1.63 22.39
CA GLU A 365 1.85 2.97 21.80
C GLU A 365 0.77 3.82 22.50
N VAL A 366 -0.39 3.23 22.78
CA VAL A 366 -1.50 3.89 23.52
C VAL A 366 -1.11 4.20 24.96
N HIS A 367 -0.38 3.29 25.61
CA HIS A 367 0.17 3.49 26.94
C HIS A 367 1.15 4.66 26.94
N ARG A 368 2.07 4.74 25.97
CA ARG A 368 3.01 5.87 25.83
C ARG A 368 2.29 7.20 25.65
N LEU A 369 1.25 7.26 24.82
CA LEU A 369 0.43 8.48 24.65
C LEU A 369 -0.25 8.90 25.96
N THR A 370 -0.80 7.94 26.69
CA THR A 370 -1.45 8.17 27.99
C THR A 370 -0.45 8.69 29.02
N GLU A 371 0.75 8.12 29.07
CA GLU A 371 1.81 8.55 29.98
C GLU A 371 2.31 9.97 29.65
N LEU A 372 2.50 10.31 28.36
CA LEU A 372 2.83 11.67 27.94
C LEU A 372 1.77 12.68 28.38
N LEU A 373 0.48 12.37 28.16
CA LEU A 373 -0.62 13.20 28.62
C LEU A 373 -0.63 13.35 30.14
N ARG A 374 -0.41 12.26 30.89
CA ARG A 374 -0.35 12.28 32.35
C ARG A 374 0.79 13.16 32.85
N GLN A 375 1.96 13.08 32.23
CA GLN A 375 3.11 13.92 32.57
C GLN A 375 2.84 15.40 32.29
N ILE A 376 2.28 15.73 31.12
CA ILE A 376 1.92 17.12 30.73
C ILE A 376 0.88 17.71 31.70
N THR A 377 -0.20 16.95 31.97
CA THR A 377 -1.29 17.40 32.84
C THR A 377 -0.86 17.53 34.30
N HIS A 378 -0.02 16.63 34.81
CA HIS A 378 0.52 16.71 36.17
C HIS A 378 1.49 17.89 36.35
N ALA A 379 2.31 18.17 35.33
CA ALA A 379 3.26 19.26 35.33
C ALA A 379 2.60 20.66 35.24
N ASP A 380 1.33 20.76 34.86
CA ASP A 380 0.58 22.02 34.76
C ASP A 380 -0.59 22.06 35.75
N VAL A 381 -0.53 22.96 36.73
CA VAL A 381 -1.57 23.10 37.76
C VAL A 381 -2.98 23.30 37.20
N ARG A 382 -3.12 23.89 36.01
CA ARG A 382 -4.43 24.12 35.35
C ARG A 382 -5.03 22.87 34.71
N LEU A 383 -4.24 21.82 34.53
CA LEU A 383 -4.63 20.56 33.89
C LEU A 383 -4.65 19.36 34.86
N ARG A 384 -4.31 19.56 36.14
CA ARG A 384 -4.07 18.46 37.10
C ARG A 384 -5.28 17.58 37.42
N ASP A 385 -6.49 18.07 37.22
CA ASP A 385 -7.71 17.33 37.56
C ASP A 385 -8.14 16.37 36.42
N HIS A 386 -7.42 16.32 35.30
CA HIS A 386 -7.63 15.30 34.26
C HIS A 386 -7.05 13.95 34.73
N THR A 387 -7.93 13.01 35.04
CA THR A 387 -7.51 11.68 35.52
C THR A 387 -6.88 10.85 34.42
N GLU A 388 -5.91 9.99 34.76
CA GLU A 388 -5.24 9.07 33.84
C GLU A 388 -6.24 8.20 33.06
N ARG A 389 -7.25 7.65 33.75
CA ARG A 389 -8.34 6.90 33.12
C ARG A 389 -9.09 7.73 32.07
N GLY A 390 -9.41 8.99 32.38
CA GLY A 390 -10.09 9.88 31.44
C GLY A 390 -9.24 10.22 30.23
N LEU A 391 -7.93 10.43 30.42
CA LEU A 391 -6.97 10.66 29.33
C LEU A 391 -6.89 9.44 28.40
N ARG A 392 -6.76 8.23 28.97
CA ARG A 392 -6.73 6.98 28.20
C ARG A 392 -8.03 6.78 27.40
N GLU A 393 -9.19 6.95 28.04
CA GLU A 393 -10.50 6.83 27.38
C GLU A 393 -10.61 7.82 26.21
N CYS A 394 -10.17 9.07 26.38
CA CYS A 394 -10.21 10.06 25.28
C CYS A 394 -9.25 9.70 24.13
N VAL A 395 -8.02 9.27 24.42
CA VAL A 395 -7.06 8.88 23.36
C VAL A 395 -7.55 7.67 22.57
N VAL A 396 -8.07 6.64 23.25
CA VAL A 396 -8.61 5.46 22.58
C VAL A 396 -9.76 5.84 21.64
N GLU A 397 -10.73 6.62 22.12
CA GLU A 397 -11.85 7.03 21.27
C GLU A 397 -11.41 7.92 20.10
N LEU A 398 -10.43 8.80 20.30
CA LEU A 398 -9.86 9.60 19.20
C LEU A 398 -9.16 8.74 18.15
N LEU A 399 -8.36 7.74 18.56
CA LEU A 399 -7.68 6.83 17.63
C LEU A 399 -8.67 5.97 16.84
N VAL A 400 -9.73 5.47 17.49
CA VAL A 400 -10.78 4.68 16.83
C VAL A 400 -11.62 5.54 15.88
N ALA A 401 -11.95 6.77 16.29
CA ALA A 401 -12.76 7.71 15.52
C ALA A 401 -12.04 8.37 14.34
N PHE A 402 -10.70 8.35 14.32
CA PHE A 402 -9.93 8.98 13.26
C PHE A 402 -10.26 8.32 11.91
N ASP A 403 -10.66 9.12 10.92
CA ASP A 403 -11.24 8.68 9.63
C ASP A 403 -10.24 8.65 8.47
N ARG A 404 -8.99 9.01 8.75
CA ARG A 404 -7.88 9.06 7.80
C ARG A 404 -6.61 8.51 8.43
N TYR A 405 -5.55 8.33 7.65
CA TYR A 405 -4.30 7.77 8.17
C TYR A 405 -3.67 8.61 9.29
N ARG A 406 -3.64 9.94 9.16
CA ARG A 406 -3.16 10.85 10.21
C ARG A 406 -3.49 12.31 9.89
N ALA A 407 -3.33 13.17 10.90
CA ALA A 407 -3.15 14.60 10.68
C ALA A 407 -1.68 14.93 10.33
N TYR A 408 -1.43 16.19 9.97
CA TYR A 408 -0.10 16.74 9.68
C TYR A 408 0.16 18.03 10.47
N VAL A 409 0.20 17.92 11.80
CA VAL A 409 0.52 19.01 12.73
C VAL A 409 2.02 18.97 13.05
N VAL A 410 2.71 20.09 12.82
CA VAL A 410 4.14 20.25 13.16
C VAL A 410 4.26 21.06 14.45
N PRO A 411 4.89 20.52 15.51
CA PRO A 411 5.05 21.25 16.76
C PRO A 411 5.71 22.63 16.58
N GLY A 412 5.11 23.66 17.18
CA GLY A 412 5.59 25.03 17.07
C GLY A 412 5.11 25.81 15.84
N GLU A 413 4.40 25.16 14.91
CA GLU A 413 3.70 25.80 13.80
C GLU A 413 2.18 25.80 14.02
N ALA A 414 1.47 26.66 13.29
CA ALA A 414 0.01 26.62 13.27
C ALA A 414 -0.47 25.35 12.56
N ALA A 415 -1.39 24.61 13.18
CA ALA A 415 -1.99 23.43 12.58
C ALA A 415 -2.69 23.78 11.25
N PRO A 416 -2.45 23.03 10.16
CA PRO A 416 -3.18 23.21 8.91
C PRO A 416 -4.68 23.02 9.09
N ALA A 417 -5.51 23.76 8.34
CA ALA A 417 -6.97 23.69 8.45
C ALA A 417 -7.51 22.25 8.30
N VAL A 418 -7.00 21.50 7.31
CA VAL A 418 -7.37 20.10 7.07
C VAL A 418 -7.02 19.18 8.24
N SER A 419 -5.93 19.47 8.97
CA SER A 419 -5.55 18.73 10.19
C SER A 419 -6.47 19.06 11.37
N VAL A 420 -6.89 20.33 11.49
CA VAL A 420 -7.87 20.76 12.49
C VAL A 420 -9.22 20.09 12.23
N GLU A 421 -9.69 20.08 10.98
CA GLU A 421 -10.92 19.41 10.58
C GLU A 421 -10.89 17.90 10.88
N ALA A 422 -9.75 17.23 10.64
CA ALA A 422 -9.57 15.82 10.98
C ALA A 422 -9.75 15.54 12.48
N VAL A 423 -9.05 16.32 13.31
CA VAL A 423 -9.11 16.16 14.77
C VAL A 423 -10.49 16.52 15.30
N ASP A 424 -11.11 17.59 14.80
CA ASP A 424 -12.44 18.03 15.22
C ASP A 424 -13.53 17.02 14.82
N HIS A 425 -13.41 16.38 13.65
CA HIS A 425 -14.28 15.28 13.25
C HIS A 425 -14.15 14.09 14.22
N ALA A 426 -12.92 13.66 14.52
CA ALA A 426 -12.67 12.58 15.47
C ALA A 426 -13.22 12.91 16.88
N VAL A 427 -13.09 14.17 17.34
CA VAL A 427 -13.70 14.64 18.59
C VAL A 427 -15.22 14.55 18.56
N ALA A 428 -15.86 14.95 17.46
CA ALA A 428 -17.31 14.90 17.33
C ALA A 428 -17.85 13.46 17.43
N VAL A 429 -17.16 12.51 16.79
CA VAL A 429 -17.47 11.08 16.89
C VAL A 429 -17.19 10.56 18.30
N ALA A 430 -16.02 10.85 18.88
CA ALA A 430 -15.65 10.41 20.24
C ALA A 430 -16.63 10.91 21.31
N ARG A 431 -17.18 12.13 21.18
CA ARG A 431 -18.23 12.67 22.08
C ARG A 431 -19.51 11.83 22.10
N SER A 432 -19.81 11.11 21.02
CA SER A 432 -20.98 10.23 20.96
C SER A 432 -20.81 8.93 21.74
N HIS A 433 -19.57 8.52 22.02
CA HIS A 433 -19.23 7.32 22.80
C HIS A 433 -18.83 7.63 24.24
N LEU A 434 -18.29 8.82 24.49
CA LEU A 434 -17.85 9.24 25.82
C LEU A 434 -18.97 9.91 26.63
N PRO A 435 -19.06 9.63 27.94
CA PRO A 435 -20.00 10.34 28.81
C PRO A 435 -19.63 11.81 28.94
N ALA A 436 -20.61 12.68 29.22
CA ALA A 436 -20.42 14.14 29.28
C ALA A 436 -19.33 14.60 30.26
N GLU A 437 -19.08 13.83 31.32
CA GLU A 437 -17.99 14.08 32.29
C GLU A 437 -16.57 13.99 31.70
N ARG A 438 -16.43 13.45 30.48
CA ARG A 438 -15.14 13.37 29.76
C ARG A 438 -14.92 14.50 28.78
N TRP A 439 -15.93 15.31 28.47
CA TRP A 439 -15.83 16.30 27.39
C TRP A 439 -14.75 17.36 27.66
N ASP A 440 -14.62 17.85 28.90
CA ASP A 440 -13.55 18.80 29.25
C ASP A 440 -12.15 18.18 29.08
N THR A 441 -12.01 16.87 29.33
CA THR A 441 -10.73 16.16 29.11
C THR A 441 -10.47 15.96 27.63
N LEU A 442 -11.50 15.62 26.85
CA LEU A 442 -11.41 15.47 25.40
C LEU A 442 -11.01 16.79 24.73
N ASP A 443 -11.58 17.91 25.15
CA ASP A 443 -11.26 19.25 24.63
C ASP A 443 -9.80 19.63 24.95
N ALA A 444 -9.34 19.34 26.18
CA ALA A 444 -7.93 19.55 26.55
C ALA A 444 -6.97 18.68 25.71
N VAL A 445 -7.32 17.40 25.47
CA VAL A 445 -6.53 16.51 24.61
C VAL A 445 -6.51 17.03 23.17
N ARG A 446 -7.65 17.44 22.63
CA ARG A 446 -7.75 18.04 21.28
C ARG A 446 -6.84 19.25 21.13
N ASP A 447 -6.88 20.18 22.08
CA ASP A 447 -6.04 21.39 22.03
C ASP A 447 -4.55 21.03 22.11
N LEU A 448 -4.16 20.08 22.97
CA LEU A 448 -2.80 19.57 23.03
C LEU A 448 -2.34 18.94 21.71
N LEU A 449 -3.18 18.12 21.07
CA LEU A 449 -2.87 17.46 19.80
C LEU A 449 -2.73 18.45 18.63
N LEU A 450 -3.44 19.58 18.68
CA LEU A 450 -3.33 20.65 17.69
C LEU A 450 -2.21 21.65 17.99
N GLY A 451 -1.44 21.44 19.05
CA GLY A 451 -0.37 22.36 19.48
C GLY A 451 -0.89 23.70 20.00
N LEU A 452 -2.16 23.76 20.40
CA LEU A 452 -2.81 24.96 20.92
C LEU A 452 -2.48 25.17 22.41
N GLU A 453 -2.77 26.37 22.91
CA GLU A 453 -2.62 26.69 24.33
C GLU A 453 -3.68 25.94 25.16
N ALA A 454 -3.25 24.92 25.88
CA ALA A 454 -4.05 24.21 26.88
C ALA A 454 -3.40 24.30 28.26
N GLY A 455 -4.16 24.75 29.27
CA GLY A 455 -3.68 24.90 30.65
C GLY A 455 -3.16 26.29 31.00
N SER A 456 -1.93 26.39 31.50
CA SER A 456 -1.29 27.66 31.85
C SER A 456 -0.79 28.39 30.61
N ALA A 457 -1.04 29.71 30.55
CA ALA A 457 -0.69 30.56 29.41
C ALA A 457 0.81 30.49 29.04
N GLY A 458 1.10 30.44 27.73
CA GLY A 458 2.45 30.41 27.16
C GLY A 458 3.14 29.04 27.19
N ARG A 459 2.50 27.97 27.67
CA ARG A 459 3.05 26.61 27.65
C ARG A 459 2.62 25.84 26.40
N THR A 460 3.20 26.16 25.25
CA THR A 460 2.87 25.50 23.97
C THR A 460 4.02 24.74 23.31
N THR A 461 5.26 24.98 23.75
CA THR A 461 6.46 24.50 23.04
C THR A 461 7.37 23.61 23.88
N ASP A 462 6.88 23.02 24.97
CA ASP A 462 7.69 22.07 25.75
C ASP A 462 7.86 20.72 25.01
N ALA A 463 8.97 20.03 25.30
CA ALA A 463 9.36 18.83 24.56
C ALA A 463 8.34 17.69 24.69
N GLN A 464 7.66 17.55 25.84
CA GLN A 464 6.65 16.51 26.03
C GLN A 464 5.40 16.79 25.21
N ARG A 465 4.97 18.05 25.10
CA ARG A 465 3.87 18.45 24.20
C ARG A 465 4.21 18.21 22.73
N ALA A 466 5.43 18.57 22.30
CA ALA A 466 5.88 18.30 20.93
C ALA A 466 5.90 16.79 20.62
N GLU A 467 6.40 16.00 21.56
CA GLU A 467 6.40 14.54 21.48
C GLU A 467 4.97 13.98 21.38
N LEU A 468 4.04 14.43 22.22
CA LEU A 468 2.64 13.99 22.16
C LEU A 468 2.01 14.22 20.78
N VAL A 469 2.19 15.42 20.21
CA VAL A 469 1.68 15.77 18.87
C VAL A 469 2.25 14.82 17.83
N VAL A 470 3.56 14.57 17.84
CA VAL A 470 4.22 13.66 16.90
C VAL A 470 3.74 12.22 17.07
N ARG A 471 3.71 11.71 18.30
CA ARG A 471 3.36 10.31 18.58
C ARG A 471 1.93 9.98 18.23
N PHE A 472 0.98 10.86 18.55
CA PHE A 472 -0.41 10.60 18.26
C PHE A 472 -0.61 10.36 16.75
N GLN A 473 -0.02 11.23 15.93
CA GLN A 473 -0.09 11.11 14.48
C GLN A 473 0.64 9.86 13.93
N GLN A 474 1.76 9.47 14.55
CA GLN A 474 2.47 8.22 14.21
C GLN A 474 1.74 6.95 14.66
N THR A 475 0.78 7.06 15.59
CA THR A 475 -0.07 5.95 16.04
C THR A 475 -1.36 5.84 15.20
N CYS A 476 -1.91 6.95 14.70
CA CYS A 476 -3.11 6.94 13.84
C CYS A 476 -2.94 6.02 12.62
N GLY A 477 -1.80 6.11 11.91
CA GLY A 477 -1.55 5.33 10.70
C GLY A 477 -1.57 3.81 10.94
N PRO A 478 -0.81 3.29 11.91
CA PRO A 478 -0.90 1.89 12.33
C PRO A 478 -2.31 1.45 12.73
N VAL A 479 -3.10 2.28 13.44
CA VAL A 479 -4.49 1.94 13.80
C VAL A 479 -5.36 1.79 12.55
N MET A 480 -5.19 2.67 11.56
CA MET A 480 -5.89 2.58 10.27
C MET A 480 -5.47 1.34 9.49
N ALA A 481 -4.17 1.14 9.25
CA ALA A 481 -3.69 0.01 8.46
C ALA A 481 -4.05 -1.35 9.09
N LYS A 482 -3.75 -1.52 10.38
CA LYS A 482 -4.00 -2.80 11.07
C LYS A 482 -5.48 -3.03 11.37
N GLY A 483 -6.23 -1.96 11.65
CA GLY A 483 -7.66 -2.03 11.97
C GLY A 483 -8.54 -2.18 10.73
N VAL A 484 -8.23 -1.47 9.64
CA VAL A 484 -9.03 -1.51 8.41
C VAL A 484 -8.49 -2.55 7.45
N GLU A 485 -7.26 -2.38 6.97
CA GLU A 485 -6.73 -3.18 5.85
C GLU A 485 -6.40 -4.63 6.24
N ASP A 486 -5.85 -4.83 7.43
CA ASP A 486 -5.43 -6.15 7.93
C ASP A 486 -6.45 -6.75 8.91
N THR A 487 -7.64 -6.17 9.07
CA THR A 487 -8.69 -6.75 9.93
C THR A 487 -10.09 -6.54 9.35
N ALA A 488 -10.57 -5.29 9.18
CA ALA A 488 -11.94 -5.05 8.71
C ALA A 488 -12.21 -5.60 7.30
N PHE A 489 -11.27 -5.44 6.36
CA PHE A 489 -11.34 -6.04 5.02
C PHE A 489 -11.39 -7.57 5.05
N TYR A 490 -10.80 -8.20 6.06
CA TYR A 490 -10.88 -9.64 6.26
C TYR A 490 -12.14 -10.09 7.02
N ARG A 491 -13.02 -9.16 7.38
CA ARG A 491 -14.32 -9.41 8.02
C ARG A 491 -15.51 -9.06 7.12
N TRP A 492 -15.28 -8.49 5.93
CA TRP A 492 -16.34 -7.85 5.14
C TRP A 492 -16.35 -8.28 3.66
N PHE A 493 -16.83 -9.48 3.35
CA PHE A 493 -16.81 -9.97 1.96
C PHE A 493 -18.12 -9.75 1.21
N ARG A 494 -18.78 -8.58 1.39
CA ARG A 494 -19.96 -8.20 0.58
C ARG A 494 -19.61 -8.22 -0.91
N LEU A 495 -18.46 -7.64 -1.25
CA LEU A 495 -17.85 -7.71 -2.57
C LEU A 495 -16.35 -7.47 -2.42
N SER A 496 -15.57 -8.55 -2.39
CA SER A 496 -14.16 -8.50 -1.99
C SER A 496 -13.21 -7.83 -2.98
N SER A 497 -13.70 -7.38 -4.14
CA SER A 497 -12.95 -6.46 -5.01
C SER A 497 -12.84 -5.05 -4.46
N LEU A 498 -13.71 -4.67 -3.52
CA LEU A 498 -13.70 -3.34 -2.88
C LEU A 498 -12.81 -3.31 -1.62
N ASP A 499 -12.51 -4.48 -1.06
CA ASP A 499 -11.64 -4.64 0.12
C ASP A 499 -10.17 -4.59 -0.31
N GLU A 500 -9.71 -3.41 -0.67
CA GLU A 500 -8.38 -3.15 -1.20
C GLU A 500 -7.70 -1.98 -0.49
N VAL A 501 -6.37 -1.95 -0.44
CA VAL A 501 -5.57 -0.89 0.22
C VAL A 501 -6.06 0.50 -0.19
N GLY A 502 -6.42 1.32 0.82
CA GLY A 502 -7.05 2.63 0.66
C GLY A 502 -8.53 2.68 0.27
N GLY A 503 -9.17 1.53 0.10
CA GLY A 503 -10.56 1.44 -0.31
C GLY A 503 -11.56 1.69 0.82
N ASP A 504 -12.71 2.24 0.45
CA ASP A 504 -13.90 2.28 1.28
C ASP A 504 -14.97 1.38 0.64
N PRO A 505 -15.16 0.14 1.15
CA PRO A 505 -16.20 -0.77 0.67
C PRO A 505 -17.61 -0.20 0.65
N ASP A 506 -17.94 0.83 1.44
CA ASP A 506 -19.24 1.51 1.40
C ASP A 506 -19.36 2.54 0.27
N HIS A 507 -18.23 3.04 -0.25
CA HIS A 507 -18.18 3.71 -1.54
C HIS A 507 -18.20 2.68 -2.69
N PHE A 508 -19.39 2.15 -2.97
CA PHE A 508 -19.56 0.91 -3.74
C PHE A 508 -19.15 0.98 -5.22
N GLY A 509 -19.17 2.14 -5.86
CA GLY A 509 -18.82 2.29 -7.27
C GLY A 509 -18.72 3.76 -7.66
N VAL A 510 -18.04 4.04 -8.77
CA VAL A 510 -17.68 5.39 -9.21
C VAL A 510 -18.41 5.72 -10.50
N ALA A 511 -19.09 6.88 -10.51
CA ALA A 511 -19.77 7.36 -11.72
C ALA A 511 -18.76 7.92 -12.74
N PRO A 512 -19.02 7.85 -14.07
CA PRO A 512 -18.14 8.45 -15.06
C PRO A 512 -17.84 9.93 -14.81
N GLU A 513 -18.83 10.70 -14.35
CA GLU A 513 -18.69 12.13 -14.04
C GLU A 513 -17.69 12.37 -12.89
N GLU A 514 -17.75 11.54 -11.85
CA GLU A 514 -16.84 11.59 -10.71
C GLU A 514 -15.41 11.25 -11.13
N PHE A 515 -15.24 10.19 -11.95
CA PHE A 515 -13.94 9.84 -12.52
C PHE A 515 -13.36 10.96 -13.41
N HIS A 516 -14.19 11.61 -14.23
CA HIS A 516 -13.77 12.72 -15.07
C HIS A 516 -13.39 13.96 -14.24
N ALA A 517 -14.10 14.24 -13.14
CA ALA A 517 -13.75 15.30 -12.20
C ALA A 517 -12.41 15.02 -11.50
N TYR A 518 -12.22 13.80 -10.99
CA TYR A 518 -10.96 13.34 -10.40
C TYR A 518 -9.80 13.46 -11.39
N SER A 519 -9.98 12.96 -12.62
CA SER A 519 -8.95 13.03 -13.66
C SER A 519 -8.60 14.47 -14.05
N SER A 520 -9.59 15.36 -14.12
CA SER A 520 -9.37 16.78 -14.43
C SER A 520 -8.62 17.50 -13.31
N SER A 521 -9.00 17.26 -12.05
CA SER A 521 -8.28 17.79 -10.88
C SER A 521 -6.83 17.32 -10.86
N ARG A 522 -6.62 16.01 -11.07
CA ARG A 522 -5.29 15.40 -11.14
C ARG A 522 -4.43 15.97 -12.27
N ALA A 523 -4.99 16.17 -13.47
CA ALA A 523 -4.26 16.78 -14.59
C ALA A 523 -3.77 18.21 -14.27
N HIS A 524 -4.44 18.92 -13.37
CA HIS A 524 -4.06 20.26 -12.95
C HIS A 524 -3.07 20.26 -11.79
N SER A 525 -3.42 19.58 -10.69
CA SER A 525 -2.69 19.66 -9.42
C SER A 525 -1.58 18.63 -9.30
N TRP A 526 -1.81 17.39 -9.78
CA TRP A 526 -0.90 16.26 -9.62
C TRP A 526 -0.61 15.57 -10.97
N PRO A 527 -0.17 16.31 -12.00
CA PRO A 527 -0.16 15.83 -13.40
C PRO A 527 0.77 14.64 -13.63
N VAL A 528 1.73 14.42 -12.72
CA VAL A 528 2.79 13.41 -12.84
C VAL A 528 2.89 12.52 -11.60
N ALA A 529 1.82 12.44 -10.80
CA ALA A 529 1.67 11.43 -9.75
C ALA A 529 1.51 10.02 -10.36
N MET A 530 1.90 8.96 -9.65
CA MET A 530 1.73 7.60 -10.16
C MET A 530 0.26 7.17 -10.17
N THR A 531 -0.16 6.43 -11.19
CA THR A 531 -1.42 5.66 -11.18
C THR A 531 -1.09 4.18 -11.17
N THR A 532 -1.76 3.36 -10.36
CA THR A 532 -1.53 1.91 -10.33
C THR A 532 -2.84 1.12 -10.37
N LEU A 533 -2.74 -0.18 -10.68
CA LEU A 533 -3.81 -1.15 -10.54
C LEU A 533 -3.37 -2.38 -9.75
N SER A 534 -2.08 -2.65 -9.59
CA SER A 534 -1.59 -3.75 -8.76
C SER A 534 -0.27 -3.33 -8.16
N THR A 535 0.00 -3.78 -6.94
CA THR A 535 1.29 -3.55 -6.29
C THR A 535 1.70 -4.84 -5.57
N HIS A 536 2.83 -4.80 -4.89
CA HIS A 536 3.27 -5.88 -4.03
C HIS A 536 2.47 -5.97 -2.71
N ASP A 537 1.59 -5.00 -2.44
CA ASP A 537 0.77 -4.93 -1.21
C ASP A 537 -0.74 -4.92 -1.47
N THR A 538 -1.19 -4.78 -2.72
CA THR A 538 -2.61 -4.97 -3.05
C THR A 538 -3.08 -6.35 -2.60
N LYS A 539 -4.23 -6.40 -1.92
CA LYS A 539 -4.82 -7.62 -1.36
C LYS A 539 -5.19 -8.62 -2.46
N ARG A 540 -5.51 -8.13 -3.66
CA ARG A 540 -5.81 -8.94 -4.86
C ARG A 540 -5.24 -8.24 -6.10
N SER A 541 -4.83 -8.96 -7.14
CA SER A 541 -4.39 -8.33 -8.39
C SER A 541 -5.56 -7.71 -9.17
N GLU A 542 -5.22 -6.84 -10.12
CA GLU A 542 -6.18 -6.08 -10.94
C GLU A 542 -7.21 -6.96 -11.65
N ASP A 543 -6.82 -8.13 -12.16
CA ASP A 543 -7.75 -8.99 -12.91
C ASP A 543 -8.61 -9.87 -11.99
N VAL A 544 -8.16 -10.16 -10.76
CA VAL A 544 -9.02 -10.75 -9.73
C VAL A 544 -10.13 -9.78 -9.37
N ARG A 545 -9.78 -8.51 -9.14
CA ARG A 545 -10.78 -7.48 -8.82
C ARG A 545 -11.71 -7.18 -10.00
N ALA A 546 -11.19 -7.13 -11.23
CA ALA A 546 -12.01 -6.95 -12.43
C ALA A 546 -13.05 -8.08 -12.61
N ARG A 547 -12.68 -9.33 -12.28
CA ARG A 547 -13.62 -10.47 -12.31
C ARG A 547 -14.71 -10.35 -11.27
N LEU A 548 -14.33 -10.03 -10.04
CA LEU A 548 -15.24 -9.87 -8.93
C LEU A 548 -16.19 -8.67 -9.13
N ALA A 549 -15.72 -7.58 -9.74
CA ALA A 549 -16.55 -6.41 -10.03
C ALA A 549 -17.81 -6.76 -10.85
N VAL A 550 -17.74 -7.74 -11.76
CA VAL A 550 -18.90 -8.21 -12.56
C VAL A 550 -20.04 -8.73 -11.70
N LEU A 551 -19.75 -9.25 -10.49
CA LEU A 551 -20.78 -9.74 -9.57
C LEU A 551 -21.76 -8.63 -9.14
N SER A 552 -21.32 -7.37 -9.17
CA SER A 552 -22.18 -6.21 -8.88
C SER A 552 -23.31 -6.02 -9.90
N GLU A 553 -23.14 -6.45 -11.15
CA GLU A 553 -24.18 -6.37 -12.21
C GLU A 553 -25.15 -7.56 -12.17
N LEU A 554 -24.75 -8.64 -11.48
CA LEU A 554 -25.41 -9.94 -11.45
C LEU A 554 -25.77 -10.42 -10.03
N PRO A 555 -26.19 -9.56 -9.08
CA PRO A 555 -26.22 -9.94 -7.68
C PRO A 555 -27.22 -11.06 -7.36
N GLY A 556 -28.37 -11.09 -8.05
CA GLY A 556 -29.36 -12.17 -7.92
C GLY A 556 -28.88 -13.50 -8.49
N GLU A 557 -28.19 -13.46 -9.64
CA GLU A 557 -27.64 -14.66 -10.28
C GLU A 557 -26.43 -15.21 -9.50
N TRP A 558 -25.61 -14.32 -8.94
CA TRP A 558 -24.54 -14.66 -8.00
C TRP A 558 -25.11 -15.36 -6.76
N ALA A 559 -26.10 -14.76 -6.09
CA ALA A 559 -26.73 -15.34 -4.92
C ALA A 559 -27.33 -16.72 -5.22
N GLN A 560 -27.99 -16.89 -6.38
CA GLN A 560 -28.53 -18.19 -6.80
C GLN A 560 -27.44 -19.22 -7.07
N ALA A 561 -26.36 -18.83 -7.76
CA ALA A 561 -25.23 -19.70 -8.05
C ALA A 561 -24.57 -20.19 -6.75
N VAL A 562 -24.27 -19.28 -5.83
CA VAL A 562 -23.69 -19.63 -4.53
C VAL A 562 -24.62 -20.56 -3.75
N ARG A 563 -25.93 -20.29 -3.65
CA ARG A 563 -26.87 -21.22 -2.97
C ARG A 563 -26.79 -22.63 -3.55
N SER A 564 -26.76 -22.76 -4.87
CA SER A 564 -26.59 -24.06 -5.55
C SER A 564 -25.26 -24.73 -5.22
N TRP A 565 -24.14 -23.98 -5.23
CA TRP A 565 -22.83 -24.53 -4.89
C TRP A 565 -22.73 -24.94 -3.42
N ARG A 566 -23.37 -24.19 -2.51
CA ARG A 566 -23.45 -24.54 -1.08
C ARG A 566 -24.23 -25.84 -0.87
N GLU A 567 -25.34 -26.04 -1.58
CA GLU A 567 -26.09 -27.29 -1.56
C GLU A 567 -25.24 -28.47 -2.08
N ALA A 568 -24.51 -28.26 -3.18
CA ALA A 568 -23.63 -29.27 -3.76
C ALA A 568 -22.42 -29.60 -2.86
N ALA A 569 -21.87 -28.60 -2.17
CA ALA A 569 -20.71 -28.73 -1.27
C ALA A 569 -21.09 -29.04 0.19
N ALA A 570 -22.36 -29.31 0.48
CA ALA A 570 -22.86 -29.49 1.84
C ALA A 570 -22.13 -30.59 2.63
N GLU A 571 -21.66 -31.64 1.95
CA GLU A 571 -20.89 -32.73 2.57
C GLU A 571 -19.47 -32.32 3.03
N HIS A 572 -18.90 -31.28 2.42
CA HIS A 572 -17.57 -30.75 2.76
C HIS A 572 -17.63 -29.68 3.85
N ARG A 573 -18.84 -29.17 4.16
CA ARG A 573 -19.04 -28.01 5.04
C ARG A 573 -19.17 -28.45 6.51
N ALA A 574 -18.13 -28.19 7.30
CA ALA A 574 -18.16 -28.37 8.75
C ALA A 574 -19.07 -27.33 9.44
N ALA A 575 -19.47 -27.61 10.68
CA ALA A 575 -20.32 -26.72 11.47
C ALA A 575 -19.57 -25.46 11.94
N GLU A 576 -18.26 -25.61 12.13
CA GLU A 576 -17.32 -24.59 12.60
C GLU A 576 -17.02 -23.52 11.52
N LEU A 577 -17.26 -23.83 10.24
CA LEU A 577 -17.05 -22.88 9.15
C LEU A 577 -18.14 -21.79 9.20
N ASP A 578 -17.72 -20.55 9.39
CA ASP A 578 -18.60 -19.38 9.37
C ASP A 578 -18.99 -18.96 7.93
N GLY A 579 -20.06 -18.17 7.82
CA GLY A 579 -20.58 -17.71 6.54
C GLY A 579 -19.70 -16.69 5.80
N ALA A 580 -18.91 -15.89 6.53
CA ALA A 580 -18.04 -14.89 5.90
C ALA A 580 -16.88 -15.57 5.19
N THR A 581 -16.21 -16.51 5.85
CA THR A 581 -15.13 -17.30 5.25
C THR A 581 -15.64 -18.14 4.08
N GLU A 582 -16.83 -18.72 4.18
CA GLU A 582 -17.49 -19.43 3.08
C GLU A 582 -17.72 -18.51 1.86
N GLN A 583 -18.20 -17.28 2.06
CA GLN A 583 -18.34 -16.28 0.99
C GLN A 583 -17.00 -15.93 0.34
N LEU A 584 -15.95 -15.80 1.15
CA LEU A 584 -14.60 -15.54 0.64
C LEU A 584 -14.11 -16.68 -0.26
N VAL A 585 -14.35 -17.95 0.11
CA VAL A 585 -13.97 -19.11 -0.72
C VAL A 585 -14.60 -19.01 -2.11
N TRP A 586 -15.91 -18.76 -2.19
CA TRP A 586 -16.61 -18.67 -3.47
C TRP A 586 -16.12 -17.52 -4.33
N GLN A 587 -15.92 -16.34 -3.75
CA GLN A 587 -15.37 -15.19 -4.47
C GLN A 587 -13.93 -15.46 -4.92
N THR A 588 -13.08 -16.05 -4.09
CA THR A 588 -11.71 -16.39 -4.49
C THR A 588 -11.68 -17.38 -5.65
N LEU A 589 -12.55 -18.40 -5.66
CA LEU A 589 -12.63 -19.35 -6.78
C LEU A 589 -13.00 -18.66 -8.10
N VAL A 590 -14.00 -17.78 -8.10
CA VAL A 590 -14.40 -17.03 -9.30
C VAL A 590 -13.34 -16.01 -9.72
N GLY A 591 -12.80 -15.26 -8.75
CA GLY A 591 -11.80 -14.23 -8.99
C GLY A 591 -10.49 -14.79 -9.53
N THR A 592 -10.16 -16.05 -9.24
CA THR A 592 -8.91 -16.71 -9.68
C THR A 592 -9.13 -17.82 -10.72
N TRP A 593 -10.34 -17.92 -11.29
CA TRP A 593 -10.65 -18.94 -12.29
C TRP A 593 -9.82 -18.78 -13.57
N GLY A 594 -9.20 -19.85 -14.03
CA GLY A 594 -8.21 -19.85 -15.12
C GLY A 594 -6.77 -19.74 -14.65
N SER A 595 -6.50 -19.93 -13.36
CA SER A 595 -5.13 -19.95 -12.81
C SER A 595 -4.48 -21.34 -12.76
N ALA A 596 -5.20 -22.38 -13.19
CA ALA A 596 -4.62 -23.69 -13.47
C ALA A 596 -3.56 -23.61 -14.59
N GLU A 597 -2.64 -24.59 -14.66
CA GLU A 597 -1.54 -24.62 -15.64
C GLU A 597 -2.02 -24.56 -17.10
N ASP A 598 -3.19 -25.12 -17.39
CA ASP A 598 -3.82 -25.11 -18.72
C ASP A 598 -4.65 -23.84 -19.00
N GLY A 599 -4.72 -22.93 -18.03
CA GLY A 599 -5.49 -21.68 -18.09
C GLY A 599 -7.01 -21.87 -17.97
N LYS A 600 -7.51 -23.07 -17.62
CA LYS A 600 -8.94 -23.43 -17.70
C LYS A 600 -9.50 -24.10 -16.46
N GLY A 601 -9.05 -23.69 -15.28
CA GLY A 601 -9.48 -24.31 -14.04
C GLY A 601 -9.26 -23.47 -12.79
N PRO A 602 -9.62 -24.02 -11.63
CA PRO A 602 -9.51 -23.31 -10.36
C PRO A 602 -8.05 -23.05 -9.97
N ILE A 603 -7.89 -22.20 -8.98
CA ILE A 603 -6.65 -22.05 -8.21
C ILE A 603 -6.22 -23.37 -7.57
N SER A 604 -4.91 -23.56 -7.42
CA SER A 604 -4.36 -24.74 -6.74
C SER A 604 -4.75 -24.77 -5.26
N ALA A 605 -4.84 -25.97 -4.69
CA ALA A 605 -5.17 -26.16 -3.28
C ALA A 605 -4.15 -25.47 -2.35
N GLU A 606 -2.85 -25.51 -2.69
CA GLU A 606 -1.80 -24.84 -1.93
C GLU A 606 -2.03 -23.33 -1.82
N ARG A 607 -2.28 -22.67 -2.97
CA ARG A 607 -2.51 -21.22 -2.99
C ARG A 607 -3.80 -20.83 -2.29
N LEU A 608 -4.88 -21.59 -2.51
CA LEU A 608 -6.17 -21.32 -1.86
C LEU A 608 -6.08 -21.48 -0.34
N VAL A 609 -5.52 -22.58 0.15
CA VAL A 609 -5.41 -22.84 1.59
C VAL A 609 -4.46 -21.82 2.23
N GLY A 610 -3.29 -21.55 1.64
CA GLY A 610 -2.37 -20.56 2.18
C GLY A 610 -2.99 -19.16 2.27
N TYR A 611 -3.78 -18.77 1.26
CA TYR A 611 -4.54 -17.53 1.27
C TYR A 611 -5.58 -17.49 2.39
N LEU A 612 -6.39 -18.56 2.53
CA LEU A 612 -7.46 -18.62 3.52
C LEU A 612 -6.91 -18.64 4.95
N GLU A 613 -5.82 -19.37 5.21
CA GLU A 613 -5.14 -19.37 6.52
C GLU A 613 -4.68 -17.97 6.92
N LYS A 614 -4.07 -17.22 5.99
CA LYS A 614 -3.73 -15.82 6.21
C LYS A 614 -5.00 -15.00 6.47
N ALA A 615 -6.01 -15.11 5.61
CA ALA A 615 -7.24 -14.32 5.70
C ALA A 615 -7.96 -14.50 7.05
N VAL A 616 -8.11 -15.73 7.55
CA VAL A 616 -8.82 -15.97 8.82
C VAL A 616 -8.02 -15.54 10.05
N ARG A 617 -6.68 -15.56 9.97
CA ARG A 617 -5.80 -15.03 11.02
C ARG A 617 -5.77 -13.51 11.04
N GLU A 618 -5.81 -12.87 9.87
CA GLU A 618 -5.99 -11.42 9.76
C GLU A 618 -7.39 -10.99 10.24
N ALA A 619 -8.42 -11.79 9.98
CA ALA A 619 -9.77 -11.52 10.47
C ALA A 619 -9.85 -11.54 12.00
N LYS A 620 -9.01 -12.29 12.72
CA LYS A 620 -8.96 -12.35 14.20
C LYS A 620 -10.31 -12.71 14.89
N VAL A 621 -11.26 -13.29 14.15
CA VAL A 621 -12.59 -13.65 14.68
C VAL A 621 -12.55 -14.99 15.42
N HIS A 622 -11.90 -15.99 14.82
CA HIS A 622 -11.84 -17.36 15.33
C HIS A 622 -10.40 -17.80 15.67
N THR A 623 -9.43 -17.32 14.89
CA THR A 623 -8.01 -17.66 15.03
C THR A 623 -7.16 -16.41 14.80
N THR A 624 -5.94 -16.40 15.31
CA THR A 624 -4.98 -15.29 15.18
C THR A 624 -3.59 -15.84 14.89
N TRP A 625 -2.65 -14.97 14.50
CA TRP A 625 -1.24 -15.35 14.36
C TRP A 625 -0.60 -15.87 15.65
N THR A 626 -1.05 -15.39 16.81
CA THR A 626 -0.45 -15.65 18.12
C THR A 626 -1.18 -16.71 18.96
N SER A 627 -2.44 -17.00 18.61
CA SER A 627 -3.30 -18.00 19.24
C SER A 627 -4.15 -18.70 18.17
N GLN A 628 -3.65 -19.82 17.67
CA GLN A 628 -4.23 -20.56 16.56
C GLN A 628 -5.32 -21.53 17.03
N ASP A 629 -6.56 -21.38 16.52
CA ASP A 629 -7.63 -22.37 16.67
C ASP A 629 -7.52 -23.42 15.55
N ARG A 630 -6.90 -24.56 15.89
CA ARG A 630 -6.68 -25.64 14.93
C ARG A 630 -7.98 -26.28 14.43
N VAL A 631 -9.02 -26.34 15.26
CA VAL A 631 -10.29 -26.97 14.85
C VAL A 631 -10.93 -26.13 13.75
N TYR A 632 -10.94 -24.82 13.92
CA TYR A 632 -11.45 -23.90 12.93
C TYR A 632 -10.57 -23.84 11.67
N GLU A 633 -9.25 -23.74 11.81
CA GLU A 633 -8.33 -23.75 10.66
C GLU A 633 -8.43 -25.05 9.83
N ASP A 634 -8.56 -26.20 10.50
CA ASP A 634 -8.78 -27.49 9.82
C ASP A 634 -10.15 -27.55 9.11
N ALA A 635 -11.20 -26.93 9.67
CA ALA A 635 -12.51 -26.84 9.02
C ALA A 635 -12.45 -26.00 7.73
N VAL A 636 -11.75 -24.86 7.77
CA VAL A 636 -11.53 -23.99 6.59
C VAL A 636 -10.74 -24.73 5.51
N ARG A 637 -9.63 -25.37 5.90
CA ARG A 637 -8.79 -26.18 5.00
C ARG A 637 -9.59 -27.33 4.37
N SER A 638 -10.35 -28.07 5.19
CA SER A 638 -11.13 -29.22 4.74
C SER A 638 -12.19 -28.79 3.73
N PHE A 639 -12.92 -27.71 4.01
CA PHE A 639 -13.90 -27.18 3.07
C PHE A 639 -13.26 -26.75 1.74
N ALA A 640 -12.16 -25.99 1.78
CA ALA A 640 -11.45 -25.55 0.58
C ALA A 640 -10.97 -26.72 -0.29
N THR A 641 -10.34 -27.73 0.33
CA THR A 641 -9.86 -28.93 -0.38
C THR A 641 -11.00 -29.84 -0.86
N GLY A 642 -12.09 -29.94 -0.11
CA GLY A 642 -13.29 -30.68 -0.48
C GLY A 642 -13.94 -30.08 -1.73
N VAL A 643 -14.13 -28.76 -1.74
CA VAL A 643 -14.66 -28.01 -2.90
C VAL A 643 -13.76 -28.20 -4.14
N LEU A 644 -12.43 -28.10 -3.98
CA LEU A 644 -11.48 -28.30 -5.08
C LEU A 644 -11.40 -29.75 -5.59
N SER A 645 -11.89 -30.73 -4.83
CA SER A 645 -11.89 -32.14 -5.25
C SER A 645 -13.25 -32.60 -5.80
N ASP A 646 -14.30 -31.78 -5.69
CA ASP A 646 -15.63 -32.10 -6.19
C ASP A 646 -15.88 -31.55 -7.61
N ALA A 647 -15.81 -32.44 -8.59
CA ALA A 647 -16.03 -32.09 -10.00
C ALA A 647 -17.41 -31.45 -10.24
N ARG A 648 -18.47 -31.83 -9.51
CA ARG A 648 -19.81 -31.24 -9.70
C ARG A 648 -19.83 -29.77 -9.32
N VAL A 649 -19.14 -29.43 -8.24
CA VAL A 649 -19.01 -28.04 -7.76
C VAL A 649 -18.15 -27.26 -8.74
N LEU A 650 -16.99 -27.79 -9.13
CA LEU A 650 -16.09 -27.12 -10.06
C LEU A 650 -16.70 -26.92 -11.45
N ASP A 651 -17.44 -27.89 -11.98
CA ASP A 651 -18.16 -27.75 -13.25
C ASP A 651 -19.22 -26.62 -13.16
N ALA A 652 -19.92 -26.52 -12.04
CA ALA A 652 -20.91 -25.47 -11.82
C ALA A 652 -20.30 -24.07 -11.65
N VAL A 653 -19.16 -23.97 -10.96
CA VAL A 653 -18.38 -22.72 -10.84
C VAL A 653 -17.79 -22.34 -12.19
N GLY A 654 -17.24 -23.31 -12.93
CA GLY A 654 -16.70 -23.13 -14.27
C GLY A 654 -17.73 -22.62 -15.25
N ALA A 655 -18.94 -23.21 -15.28
CA ALA A 655 -20.04 -22.75 -16.12
C ALA A 655 -20.47 -21.30 -15.81
N PHE A 656 -20.42 -20.90 -14.54
CA PHE A 656 -20.65 -19.50 -14.17
C PHE A 656 -19.52 -18.59 -14.68
N CYS A 657 -18.26 -19.01 -14.55
CA CYS A 657 -17.09 -18.25 -15.02
C CYS A 657 -17.07 -18.10 -16.54
N GLU A 658 -17.43 -19.15 -17.29
CA GLU A 658 -17.60 -19.10 -18.74
C GLU A 658 -18.67 -18.09 -19.16
N ARG A 659 -19.80 -18.06 -18.45
CA ARG A 659 -20.90 -17.14 -18.71
C ARG A 659 -20.51 -15.67 -18.51
N ILE A 660 -19.63 -15.37 -17.55
CA ILE A 660 -19.17 -14.00 -17.30
C ILE A 660 -17.89 -13.62 -18.05
N ALA A 661 -17.38 -14.49 -18.94
CA ALA A 661 -16.09 -14.29 -19.59
C ALA A 661 -15.99 -12.99 -20.42
N GLU A 662 -17.03 -12.64 -21.18
CA GLU A 662 -17.05 -11.40 -21.96
C GLU A 662 -17.13 -10.14 -21.08
N PRO A 663 -18.00 -10.06 -20.06
CA PRO A 663 -17.94 -8.99 -19.07
C PRO A 663 -16.60 -8.86 -18.36
N VAL A 664 -15.98 -9.97 -17.98
CA VAL A 664 -14.62 -10.00 -17.40
C VAL A 664 -13.61 -9.41 -18.37
N ARG A 665 -13.65 -9.83 -19.63
CA ARG A 665 -12.79 -9.32 -20.70
C ARG A 665 -12.94 -7.80 -20.88
N ALA A 666 -14.17 -7.28 -20.84
CA ALA A 666 -14.42 -5.84 -20.87
C ALA A 666 -13.82 -5.11 -19.66
N GLY A 667 -13.99 -5.65 -18.45
CA GLY A 667 -13.41 -5.09 -17.22
C GLY A 667 -11.88 -5.07 -17.23
N VAL A 668 -11.25 -6.20 -17.58
CA VAL A 668 -9.78 -6.36 -17.61
C VAL A 668 -9.13 -5.37 -18.59
N LEU A 669 -9.63 -5.32 -19.84
CA LEU A 669 -9.05 -4.45 -20.86
C LEU A 669 -9.40 -2.97 -20.60
N GLY A 670 -10.62 -2.71 -20.13
CA GLY A 670 -11.10 -1.37 -19.83
C GLY A 670 -10.32 -0.70 -18.70
N GLN A 671 -10.16 -1.37 -17.56
CA GLN A 671 -9.39 -0.85 -16.44
C GLN A 671 -7.94 -0.57 -16.84
N LYS A 672 -7.30 -1.50 -17.56
CA LYS A 672 -5.91 -1.35 -18.01
C LYS A 672 -5.75 -0.16 -18.95
N LEU A 673 -6.59 -0.02 -19.97
CA LEU A 673 -6.49 1.10 -20.91
C LEU A 673 -6.77 2.45 -20.24
N VAL A 674 -7.79 2.51 -19.38
CA VAL A 674 -8.14 3.74 -18.64
C VAL A 674 -6.97 4.18 -17.76
N GLN A 675 -6.39 3.30 -16.95
CA GLN A 675 -5.24 3.63 -16.10
C GLN A 675 -4.02 4.04 -16.94
N LEU A 676 -3.71 3.34 -18.03
CA LEU A 676 -2.54 3.67 -18.83
C LEU A 676 -2.67 5.04 -19.49
N CYS A 677 -3.86 5.48 -19.87
CA CYS A 677 -4.03 6.71 -20.65
C CYS A 677 -4.53 7.92 -19.84
N MET A 678 -4.99 7.75 -18.59
CA MET A 678 -5.39 8.87 -17.73
C MET A 678 -4.20 9.77 -17.31
N PRO A 679 -4.46 10.96 -16.72
CA PRO A 679 -3.40 11.84 -16.20
C PRO A 679 -2.56 11.20 -15.10
N GLY A 680 -1.26 11.50 -15.08
CA GLY A 680 -0.29 10.84 -14.20
C GLY A 680 0.67 9.92 -14.95
N VAL A 681 1.56 9.26 -14.20
CA VAL A 681 2.54 8.28 -14.66
C VAL A 681 1.99 6.87 -14.36
N PRO A 682 1.60 6.07 -15.36
CA PRO A 682 1.12 4.72 -15.10
C PRO A 682 2.25 3.81 -14.66
N ASP A 683 2.04 3.15 -13.54
CA ASP A 683 2.83 2.02 -13.06
C ASP A 683 2.25 0.70 -13.57
N VAL A 684 3.14 -0.23 -13.91
CA VAL A 684 2.81 -1.60 -14.29
C VAL A 684 3.57 -2.53 -13.35
N TYR A 685 2.83 -3.25 -12.50
CA TYR A 685 3.43 -4.26 -11.63
C TYR A 685 3.94 -5.44 -12.44
N GLN A 686 5.08 -6.01 -12.04
CA GLN A 686 5.72 -7.08 -12.80
C GLN A 686 4.75 -8.20 -13.17
N GLY A 687 4.60 -8.44 -14.47
CA GLY A 687 3.78 -9.50 -14.99
C GLY A 687 2.33 -9.12 -15.32
N SER A 688 1.85 -7.96 -14.84
CA SER A 688 0.48 -7.48 -15.06
C SER A 688 0.21 -6.91 -16.46
N GLU A 689 1.19 -6.96 -17.38
CA GLU A 689 0.92 -6.76 -18.81
C GLU A 689 0.14 -7.94 -19.43
N LEU A 690 0.13 -9.10 -18.76
CA LEU A 690 -0.76 -10.24 -19.01
C LEU A 690 -1.86 -10.32 -17.94
N VAL A 691 -2.78 -11.28 -18.08
CA VAL A 691 -3.75 -11.57 -17.02
C VAL A 691 -3.00 -12.08 -15.78
N ASP A 692 -3.14 -11.38 -14.66
CA ASP A 692 -2.56 -11.70 -13.36
C ASP A 692 -3.68 -12.04 -12.37
N LEU A 693 -3.67 -13.29 -11.88
CA LEU A 693 -4.66 -13.83 -10.94
C LEU A 693 -4.03 -14.09 -9.56
N SER A 694 -3.25 -13.13 -9.07
CA SER A 694 -2.56 -13.20 -7.78
C SER A 694 -3.43 -12.67 -6.64
N LEU A 695 -3.25 -13.28 -5.47
CA LEU A 695 -3.82 -12.84 -4.19
C LEU A 695 -2.75 -12.10 -3.38
N VAL A 696 -3.07 -11.75 -2.13
CA VAL A 696 -2.17 -11.01 -1.22
C VAL A 696 -0.80 -11.70 -1.05
N ASP A 697 0.23 -10.91 -0.74
CA ASP A 697 1.57 -11.38 -0.36
C ASP A 697 1.53 -12.64 0.53
N PRO A 698 2.26 -13.72 0.20
CA PRO A 698 3.30 -13.83 -0.83
C PRO A 698 2.84 -14.23 -2.24
N ASP A 699 1.54 -14.39 -2.49
CA ASP A 699 1.07 -14.90 -3.79
C ASP A 699 1.31 -13.90 -4.95
N ASN A 700 1.21 -12.59 -4.69
CA ASN A 700 1.56 -11.52 -5.64
C ASN A 700 3.07 -11.31 -5.82
N ARG A 701 3.93 -12.12 -5.17
CA ARG A 701 5.40 -12.05 -5.30
C ARG A 701 6.00 -13.24 -6.05
N ARG A 702 5.16 -14.10 -6.62
CA ARG A 702 5.59 -15.26 -7.43
C ARG A 702 6.50 -14.83 -8.60
N PRO A 703 7.42 -15.70 -9.05
CA PRO A 703 8.30 -15.40 -10.18
C PRO A 703 7.52 -15.09 -11.47
N VAL A 704 8.10 -14.22 -12.31
CA VAL A 704 7.50 -13.80 -13.59
C VAL A 704 8.23 -14.47 -14.75
N ASP A 705 7.49 -15.15 -15.63
CA ASP A 705 8.04 -15.70 -16.87
C ASP A 705 8.16 -14.60 -17.95
N TYR A 706 9.35 -14.01 -18.04
CA TYR A 706 9.69 -13.02 -19.07
C TYR A 706 9.99 -13.63 -20.44
N ALA A 707 10.25 -14.94 -20.53
CA ALA A 707 10.47 -15.60 -21.81
C ALA A 707 9.15 -15.71 -22.59
N ASP A 708 8.07 -16.14 -21.93
CA ASP A 708 6.71 -16.17 -22.50
C ASP A 708 6.27 -14.77 -22.95
N ARG A 709 6.44 -13.76 -22.08
CA ARG A 709 6.06 -12.37 -22.37
C ARG A 709 6.77 -11.80 -23.59
N ARG A 710 8.07 -12.04 -23.72
CA ARG A 710 8.85 -11.64 -24.91
C ARG A 710 8.35 -12.32 -26.17
N ALA A 711 8.06 -13.62 -26.11
CA ALA A 711 7.56 -14.38 -27.25
C ALA A 711 6.17 -13.89 -27.69
N ARG A 712 5.25 -13.66 -26.74
CA ARG A 712 3.92 -13.11 -27.01
C ARG A 712 3.98 -11.72 -27.60
N LEU A 713 4.80 -10.83 -27.04
CA LEU A 713 4.94 -9.45 -27.53
C LEU A 713 5.51 -9.42 -28.95
N ALA A 714 6.58 -10.19 -29.21
CA ALA A 714 7.18 -10.28 -30.54
C ALA A 714 6.18 -10.79 -31.59
N ARG A 715 5.36 -11.78 -31.22
CA ARG A 715 4.29 -12.31 -32.08
C ARG A 715 3.25 -11.25 -32.41
N LEU A 716 2.75 -10.50 -31.42
CA LEU A 716 1.80 -9.40 -31.65
C LEU A 716 2.40 -8.28 -32.51
N ASP A 717 3.69 -7.96 -32.31
CA ASP A 717 4.40 -6.95 -33.09
C ASP A 717 4.62 -7.35 -34.56
N SER A 718 4.68 -8.66 -34.83
CA SER A 718 4.68 -9.18 -36.21
C SER A 718 3.30 -9.14 -36.90
N GLY A 719 2.26 -8.63 -36.23
CA GLY A 719 0.90 -8.51 -36.78
C GLY A 719 0.02 -9.74 -36.56
N ALA A 720 0.44 -10.69 -35.72
CA ALA A 720 -0.43 -11.79 -35.33
C ALA A 720 -1.62 -11.29 -34.51
N ARG A 721 -2.77 -11.96 -34.66
CA ARG A 721 -3.95 -11.67 -33.84
C ARG A 721 -3.76 -12.21 -32.42
N PRO A 722 -4.30 -11.52 -31.39
CA PRO A 722 -4.41 -12.08 -30.04
C PRO A 722 -5.08 -13.46 -30.06
N SER A 723 -4.57 -14.40 -29.26
CA SER A 723 -5.13 -15.74 -29.13
C SER A 723 -5.89 -15.99 -27.83
N ASP A 724 -5.67 -15.14 -26.82
CA ASP A 724 -6.33 -15.18 -25.52
C ASP A 724 -6.41 -13.77 -24.91
N LEU A 725 -7.06 -13.66 -23.74
CA LEU A 725 -7.21 -12.38 -23.04
C LEU A 725 -5.86 -11.78 -22.61
N SER A 726 -4.85 -12.62 -22.33
CA SER A 726 -3.50 -12.16 -21.99
C SER A 726 -2.82 -11.47 -23.16
N ASP A 727 -2.98 -11.97 -24.38
CA ASP A 727 -2.49 -11.30 -25.58
C ASP A 727 -3.22 -9.99 -25.86
N GLU A 728 -4.54 -9.94 -25.64
CA GLU A 728 -5.31 -8.70 -25.80
C GLU A 728 -4.87 -7.64 -24.78
N LYS A 729 -4.65 -8.05 -23.53
CA LYS A 729 -4.14 -7.17 -22.48
C LYS A 729 -2.70 -6.72 -22.77
N LEU A 730 -1.86 -7.60 -23.31
CA LEU A 730 -0.51 -7.25 -23.74
C LEU A 730 -0.51 -6.28 -24.92
N LEU A 731 -1.45 -6.44 -25.86
CA LEU A 731 -1.66 -5.51 -26.96
C LEU A 731 -2.06 -4.14 -26.42
N VAL A 732 -3.08 -4.06 -25.56
CA VAL A 732 -3.49 -2.80 -24.90
C VAL A 732 -2.30 -2.15 -24.18
N THR A 733 -1.62 -2.91 -23.33
CA THR A 733 -0.51 -2.42 -22.52
C THR A 733 0.63 -1.89 -23.38
N SER A 734 1.09 -2.68 -24.36
CA SER A 734 2.20 -2.28 -25.22
C SER A 734 1.89 -1.08 -26.10
N ARG A 735 0.69 -1.02 -26.70
CA ARG A 735 0.31 0.08 -27.59
C ARG A 735 0.10 1.38 -26.82
N ALA A 736 -0.52 1.34 -25.64
CA ALA A 736 -0.68 2.51 -24.78
C ALA A 736 0.67 3.03 -24.25
N LEU A 737 1.55 2.15 -23.74
CA LEU A 737 2.84 2.57 -23.22
C LEU A 737 3.76 3.13 -24.30
N ARG A 738 3.80 2.51 -25.48
CA ARG A 738 4.57 3.04 -26.63
C ARG A 738 4.04 4.39 -27.08
N LEU A 739 2.71 4.55 -27.19
CA LEU A 739 2.11 5.85 -27.51
C LEU A 739 2.57 6.93 -26.52
N ARG A 740 2.55 6.64 -25.22
CA ARG A 740 2.99 7.60 -24.21
C ARG A 740 4.47 7.94 -24.34
N ARG A 741 5.33 6.94 -24.55
CA ARG A 741 6.76 7.14 -24.75
C ARG A 741 7.05 7.97 -25.99
N ASP A 742 6.29 7.74 -27.07
CA ASP A 742 6.53 8.34 -28.38
C ASP A 742 5.88 9.74 -28.52
N ALA A 743 4.84 10.04 -27.72
CA ALA A 743 4.18 11.36 -27.64
C ALA A 743 3.98 11.82 -26.17
N PRO A 744 5.06 11.96 -25.37
CA PRO A 744 4.97 12.27 -23.94
C PRO A 744 4.33 13.63 -23.66
N GLU A 745 4.38 14.56 -24.61
CA GLU A 745 3.76 15.88 -24.53
C GLU A 745 2.24 15.83 -24.28
N TRP A 746 1.55 14.78 -24.76
CA TRP A 746 0.10 14.61 -24.55
C TRP A 746 -0.26 14.08 -23.16
N PHE A 747 0.70 13.46 -22.48
CA PHE A 747 0.45 12.69 -21.27
C PHE A 747 1.06 13.31 -20.01
N VAL A 748 2.31 13.73 -20.10
CA VAL A 748 3.09 14.24 -18.98
C VAL A 748 3.82 15.54 -19.31
N GLY A 749 3.65 16.08 -20.52
CA GLY A 749 4.14 17.41 -20.92
C GLY A 749 3.54 18.54 -20.09
N GLU A 750 4.16 19.72 -20.14
CA GLU A 750 3.68 20.88 -19.38
C GLU A 750 2.28 21.34 -19.81
N ASP A 751 1.99 21.26 -21.11
CA ASP A 751 0.69 21.62 -21.69
C ASP A 751 -0.24 20.40 -21.86
N ALA A 752 0.11 19.26 -21.27
CA ALA A 752 -0.69 18.04 -21.37
C ALA A 752 -2.11 18.28 -20.87
N ALA A 753 -3.10 17.99 -21.71
CA ALA A 753 -4.50 18.25 -21.44
C ALA A 753 -5.28 16.94 -21.24
N TYR A 754 -6.38 17.07 -20.50
CA TYR A 754 -7.40 16.05 -20.32
C TYR A 754 -8.76 16.64 -20.66
N ALA A 755 -9.58 15.90 -21.42
CA ALA A 755 -10.96 16.28 -21.68
C ALA A 755 -11.86 15.04 -21.68
N ALA A 756 -12.97 15.09 -20.95
CA ALA A 756 -14.01 14.07 -21.06
C ALA A 756 -14.61 14.09 -22.47
N VAL A 757 -14.84 12.91 -23.05
CA VAL A 757 -15.45 12.77 -24.38
C VAL A 757 -16.88 12.27 -24.19
N PRO A 758 -17.91 13.02 -24.60
CA PRO A 758 -19.29 12.63 -24.38
C PRO A 758 -19.65 11.29 -25.05
N THR A 759 -20.35 10.44 -24.29
CA THR A 759 -20.99 9.21 -24.77
C THR A 759 -22.51 9.34 -24.62
N SER A 760 -23.29 8.67 -25.45
CA SER A 760 -24.75 8.66 -25.32
C SER A 760 -25.29 7.57 -24.39
N THR A 761 -24.43 6.94 -23.58
CA THR A 761 -24.75 5.86 -22.64
C THR A 761 -23.78 5.84 -21.47
N GLY A 762 -24.25 5.40 -20.30
CA GLY A 762 -23.41 5.13 -19.13
C GLY A 762 -22.59 3.83 -19.23
N ASN A 763 -22.82 2.97 -20.23
CA ASN A 763 -22.05 1.73 -20.44
C ASN A 763 -20.71 1.95 -21.18
N ALA A 764 -20.33 3.20 -21.45
CA ALA A 764 -19.02 3.54 -21.99
C ALA A 764 -18.42 4.72 -21.21
N VAL A 765 -17.11 4.68 -21.00
CA VAL A 765 -16.32 5.81 -20.52
C VAL A 765 -15.36 6.23 -21.63
N ALA A 766 -15.25 7.54 -21.88
CA ALA A 766 -14.37 8.05 -22.93
C ALA A 766 -13.73 9.38 -22.54
N PHE A 767 -12.47 9.56 -22.92
CA PHE A 767 -11.73 10.81 -22.70
C PHE A 767 -10.64 10.99 -23.74
N ALA A 768 -10.18 12.24 -23.89
CA ALA A 768 -9.11 12.62 -24.79
C ALA A 768 -7.88 13.09 -24.00
N ARG A 769 -6.70 12.80 -24.57
CA ARG A 769 -5.40 13.34 -24.17
C ARG A 769 -4.80 14.13 -25.32
N GLY A 770 -4.03 15.16 -25.02
CA GLY A 770 -3.46 16.04 -26.02
C GLY A 770 -2.62 17.13 -25.39
N ASP A 771 -2.34 18.17 -26.16
CA ASP A 771 -1.56 19.32 -25.73
C ASP A 771 -2.27 20.63 -26.14
N ALA A 772 -1.55 21.75 -26.16
CA ALA A 772 -2.06 23.04 -26.62
C ALA A 772 -2.58 23.03 -28.08
N GLY A 773 -2.15 22.06 -28.91
CA GLY A 773 -2.62 21.84 -30.28
C GLY A 773 -3.93 21.04 -30.39
N GLY A 774 -4.46 20.57 -29.25
CA GLY A 774 -5.72 19.84 -29.14
C GLY A 774 -5.54 18.33 -28.91
N PRO A 775 -6.63 17.55 -29.02
CA PRO A 775 -6.59 16.11 -28.81
C PRO A 775 -5.64 15.38 -29.77
N GLY A 776 -4.72 14.59 -29.19
CA GLY A 776 -3.82 13.69 -29.91
C GLY A 776 -4.22 12.21 -29.77
N ALA A 777 -4.88 11.86 -28.67
CA ALA A 777 -5.40 10.52 -28.41
C ALA A 777 -6.82 10.55 -27.83
N VAL A 778 -7.65 9.56 -28.16
CA VAL A 778 -8.97 9.33 -27.57
C VAL A 778 -9.07 7.89 -27.08
N VAL A 779 -9.49 7.74 -25.84
CA VAL A 779 -9.69 6.48 -25.15
C VAL A 779 -11.17 6.21 -25.05
N VAL A 780 -11.59 4.98 -25.37
CA VAL A 780 -12.97 4.53 -25.17
C VAL A 780 -12.93 3.13 -24.55
N ALA A 781 -13.67 2.92 -23.47
CA ALA A 781 -13.78 1.62 -22.80
C ALA A 781 -15.24 1.27 -22.48
N THR A 782 -15.58 0.00 -22.67
CA THR A 782 -16.87 -0.58 -22.24
C THR A 782 -16.86 -0.74 -20.72
N ARG A 783 -17.90 -0.26 -20.05
CA ARG A 783 -18.14 -0.51 -18.62
C ARG A 783 -19.54 -1.10 -18.44
N LEU A 784 -19.72 -1.86 -17.36
CA LEU A 784 -20.99 -2.49 -17.03
C LEU A 784 -21.53 -3.32 -18.23
N ALA A 785 -20.73 -4.31 -18.62
CA ALA A 785 -20.94 -5.06 -19.86
C ALA A 785 -22.15 -6.01 -19.77
N VAL A 786 -22.48 -6.51 -18.58
CA VAL A 786 -23.69 -7.30 -18.38
C VAL A 786 -24.93 -6.42 -18.58
N SER A 787 -24.91 -5.21 -18.00
CA SER A 787 -25.98 -4.22 -18.18
C SER A 787 -26.16 -3.89 -19.67
N LEU A 788 -25.05 -3.68 -20.40
CA LEU A 788 -25.07 -3.46 -21.84
C LEU A 788 -25.72 -4.64 -22.61
N GLU A 789 -25.34 -5.88 -22.28
CA GLU A 789 -25.91 -7.07 -22.91
C GLU A 789 -27.42 -7.18 -22.65
N ARG A 790 -27.86 -6.95 -21.41
CA ARG A 790 -29.29 -6.95 -21.02
C ARG A 790 -30.10 -5.89 -21.76
N LEU A 791 -29.47 -4.78 -22.15
CA LEU A 791 -30.09 -3.71 -22.96
C LEU A 791 -30.08 -4.00 -24.47
N GLY A 792 -29.58 -5.15 -24.90
CA GLY A 792 -29.52 -5.55 -26.32
C GLY A 792 -28.25 -5.09 -27.04
N GLY A 793 -27.18 -4.79 -26.30
CA GLY A 793 -25.91 -4.30 -26.84
C GLY A 793 -25.93 -2.81 -27.18
N TRP A 794 -24.98 -2.37 -28.01
CA TRP A 794 -24.75 -0.95 -28.27
C TRP A 794 -25.87 -0.22 -29.03
N GLY A 795 -26.70 -0.92 -29.81
CA GLY A 795 -27.78 -0.33 -30.60
C GLY A 795 -27.36 0.91 -31.41
N GLY A 796 -27.98 2.06 -31.10
CA GLY A 796 -27.68 3.37 -31.69
C GLY A 796 -26.76 4.26 -30.86
N HIS A 797 -26.14 3.76 -29.79
CA HIS A 797 -25.28 4.56 -28.93
C HIS A 797 -23.98 4.98 -29.63
N THR A 798 -23.54 6.20 -29.31
CA THR A 798 -22.41 6.86 -29.98
C THR A 798 -21.46 7.49 -28.96
N VAL A 799 -20.25 7.77 -29.43
CA VAL A 799 -19.22 8.56 -28.76
C VAL A 799 -18.83 9.73 -29.65
N ALA A 800 -18.69 10.93 -29.08
CA ALA A 800 -18.39 12.17 -29.78
C ALA A 800 -16.88 12.35 -29.99
N VAL A 801 -16.27 11.52 -30.84
CA VAL A 801 -14.84 11.62 -31.18
C VAL A 801 -14.56 12.99 -31.82
N PRO A 802 -13.51 13.73 -31.43
CA PRO A 802 -13.22 15.03 -32.03
C PRO A 802 -13.07 14.94 -33.55
N GLU A 803 -13.48 16.00 -34.27
CA GLU A 803 -13.41 16.07 -35.73
C GLU A 803 -11.99 15.80 -36.25
N GLY A 804 -11.87 15.00 -37.30
CA GLY A 804 -10.58 14.63 -37.89
C GLY A 804 -10.53 13.19 -38.39
N SER A 805 -9.34 12.76 -38.79
CA SER A 805 -9.03 11.36 -39.09
C SER A 805 -8.25 10.77 -37.91
N TRP A 806 -8.68 9.59 -37.50
CA TRP A 806 -8.13 8.86 -36.36
C TRP A 806 -7.79 7.45 -36.77
N ARG A 807 -6.78 6.87 -36.14
CA ARG A 807 -6.42 5.47 -36.29
C ARG A 807 -6.50 4.79 -34.93
N ASP A 808 -7.23 3.68 -34.86
CA ASP A 808 -7.21 2.82 -33.67
C ASP A 808 -5.89 2.04 -33.62
N LEU A 809 -5.07 2.29 -32.59
CA LEU A 809 -3.79 1.61 -32.41
C LEU A 809 -3.91 0.14 -32.09
N LEU A 810 -5.09 -0.31 -31.62
CA LEU A 810 -5.31 -1.70 -31.23
C LEU A 810 -5.68 -2.56 -32.44
N THR A 811 -6.54 -2.05 -33.33
CA THR A 811 -7.02 -2.79 -34.50
C THR A 811 -6.39 -2.36 -35.83
N GLY A 812 -5.82 -1.15 -35.87
CA GLY A 812 -5.33 -0.50 -37.08
C GLY A 812 -6.43 0.13 -37.95
N ALA A 813 -7.69 0.12 -37.50
CA ALA A 813 -8.80 0.69 -38.25
C ALA A 813 -8.75 2.22 -38.32
N GLU A 814 -9.12 2.77 -39.48
CA GLU A 814 -9.30 4.21 -39.68
C GLU A 814 -10.72 4.61 -39.23
N VAL A 815 -10.82 5.65 -38.42
CA VAL A 815 -12.05 6.17 -37.84
C VAL A 815 -12.15 7.66 -38.17
N ARG A 816 -13.30 8.07 -38.72
CA ARG A 816 -13.60 9.49 -38.93
C ARG A 816 -14.26 10.06 -37.67
N GLY A 817 -13.78 11.22 -37.22
CA GLY A 817 -14.34 11.95 -36.09
C GLY A 817 -15.81 12.36 -36.29
N GLY A 818 -16.43 12.84 -35.22
CA GLY A 818 -17.86 13.12 -35.10
C GLY A 818 -18.59 12.12 -34.20
N GLY A 819 -19.89 11.94 -34.41
CA GLY A 819 -20.69 10.94 -33.69
C GLY A 819 -20.43 9.52 -34.21
N VAL A 820 -19.47 8.81 -33.59
CA VAL A 820 -19.08 7.44 -33.97
C VAL A 820 -19.92 6.43 -33.22
N ARG A 821 -20.47 5.42 -33.90
CA ARG A 821 -21.23 4.35 -33.26
C ARG A 821 -20.31 3.45 -32.44
N LEU A 822 -20.65 3.25 -31.17
CA LEU A 822 -19.88 2.38 -30.27
C LEU A 822 -19.88 0.92 -30.76
N ALA A 823 -20.98 0.48 -31.37
CA ALA A 823 -21.09 -0.84 -31.99
C ALA A 823 -20.01 -1.12 -33.05
N ASP A 824 -19.68 -0.10 -33.84
CA ASP A 824 -18.74 -0.23 -34.95
C ASP A 824 -17.29 -0.07 -34.43
N LEU A 825 -17.09 0.88 -33.51
CA LEU A 825 -15.80 1.18 -32.88
C LEU A 825 -15.28 0.03 -32.01
N LEU A 826 -16.15 -0.57 -31.20
CA LEU A 826 -15.79 -1.57 -30.18
C LEU A 826 -16.19 -3.00 -30.60
N HIS A 827 -16.31 -3.27 -31.91
CA HIS A 827 -16.74 -4.57 -32.40
C HIS A 827 -15.69 -5.68 -32.18
N ALA A 828 -14.41 -5.34 -32.23
CA ALA A 828 -13.31 -6.29 -32.12
C ALA A 828 -12.80 -6.44 -30.67
N LEU A 829 -12.66 -5.31 -30.00
CA LEU A 829 -12.23 -5.21 -28.60
C LEU A 829 -13.24 -4.34 -27.84
N PRO A 830 -13.47 -4.60 -26.55
CA PRO A 830 -14.34 -3.77 -25.70
C PRO A 830 -13.69 -2.42 -25.36
N VAL A 831 -12.57 -2.08 -25.99
CA VAL A 831 -11.78 -0.87 -25.81
C VAL A 831 -11.23 -0.38 -27.15
N ALA A 832 -11.01 0.93 -27.28
CA ALA A 832 -10.34 1.53 -28.42
C ALA A 832 -9.36 2.62 -27.96
N LEU A 833 -8.19 2.68 -28.62
CA LEU A 833 -7.19 3.73 -28.43
C LEU A 833 -6.95 4.43 -29.76
N LEU A 834 -7.68 5.50 -29.99
CA LEU A 834 -7.59 6.29 -31.20
C LEU A 834 -6.44 7.29 -31.10
N VAL A 835 -5.63 7.39 -32.14
CA VAL A 835 -4.59 8.41 -32.27
C VAL A 835 -4.82 9.19 -33.55
N ARG A 836 -4.58 10.51 -33.49
CA ARG A 836 -4.76 11.40 -34.63
C ARG A 836 -3.83 10.96 -35.77
N ALA A 837 -4.40 10.75 -36.96
CA ALA A 837 -3.71 10.23 -38.15
C ALA A 837 -2.83 11.27 -38.86
#